data_AF-A0A1K1LIU7-F1
#
_entry.id   AF-A0A1K1LIU7-F1
#
_cell.length_a   1.000
_cell.length_b   1.000
_cell.length_c   1.000
_cell.angle_alpha   90.00
_cell.angle_beta   90.00
_cell.angle_gamma   90.00
#
_symmetry.space_group_name_H-M   'P 1'
#
loop_
_entity.id
_entity.type
_entity.pdbx_description
1 polymer ?
#
loop_
_entity_poly.entity_id
_entity_poly.type
_entity_poly.pdbx_seq_one_letter_code
_entity_poly.pdbx_strand_id
1 'polypeptide(L)'
;MKKRTHSFLVHAAMLLLCMLTTMGMWAEDATPLNSLVGLKKVSMTATKGSGLGMYEGCQKLFDDDVTTKWCRTYFESLDGSTQGVYVEFNSAEAFVPKGYSLSTANDNSQFTGRNPISWKLKAKESADGAWVTIVEVTDDNTLQDVNYTQYNFAIPSSVTTAYQYYRFEVTASHNSKDNIEDIMQMSELKLWRTADASEPTYTITLPTDDTYGSVTALVEGVPSTTAYKDDNLQLVFSWNDGCELYSESFSIKDENDNNVNIINRTWLNGGVIYSLKMPASNITVNAEFGPFRYMINYPEYTREEEGEDKLIFSVIPSVNDTDVKGTFEGETVTLTLTTIPNIVIDDLKVSYKKKSEGGEIEAPRRASRANKEDRDKCYLELTKVDDTHYTFIMPDADVWVETSVHYEGKYAISIAPEINSESLRVSVYDIDAQSANEGDNIWLYTGTEGVDNLSITGVPSESITDHHGGNYSFVMPAQPITISADLKFRLFYVKTQEGEKCSLAVSVDGNAVEPDDYVAPGKIVTLTVASTDKNLMVSYLRVRKSGDDYVPLTQTGDNTYTFVMPGCGVTVDLEWGLPVTLSFNANGGEGSIDDVIKGDRGYITMPTCTFTREGYTFLGWQREGNGHIYLEGEDAYFSGNTTFYALWMPTNGVGDVITNSSRIEVPSLDYPRDLSAPADAESADAIIDGTPVDLYTLCLPYAPATGAGIKYYTLSGSTASSLQFEEISGDPVANTPYLVAVSDATSVGGSVTEPVELWKRCKNFVRAGDYAFVGTTIGVTNAEAAGHGIYILQSGNKWRQVDSSNTTAYIPPFRAFIIAVTYSSRTQLDGDFGEPTGLQSIQLIDRDGTERWYDLNGHRIDTPMSKGLYIANGRKVVIK
;
A
#
# COMPACT_ATOMS: atom_id res chain seq x y z
N MET A 1 84.98 47.15 -16.41
CA MET A 1 84.09 47.10 -17.60
C MET A 1 82.81 47.85 -17.29
N LYS A 2 82.40 48.71 -18.23
CA LYS A 2 81.24 49.60 -18.17
C LYS A 2 79.90 48.84 -18.18
N LYS A 3 78.88 49.51 -17.64
CA LYS A 3 77.42 49.35 -17.88
C LYS A 3 76.73 48.14 -17.25
N ARG A 4 75.88 48.40 -16.24
CA ARG A 4 74.48 47.94 -16.11
C ARG A 4 73.84 48.49 -14.81
N THR A 5 73.62 49.80 -14.74
CA THR A 5 72.90 50.47 -13.62
C THR A 5 71.56 51.08 -14.07
N HIS A 6 70.91 50.49 -15.06
CA HIS A 6 69.59 50.94 -15.56
C HIS A 6 68.48 49.89 -15.48
N SER A 7 68.74 48.70 -14.89
CA SER A 7 67.71 47.67 -14.77
C SER A 7 67.02 47.67 -13.39
N PHE A 8 67.70 48.08 -12.33
CA PHE A 8 67.20 47.87 -10.96
C PHE A 8 66.11 48.87 -10.54
N LEU A 9 66.16 50.13 -10.99
CA LEU A 9 65.15 51.14 -10.62
C LEU A 9 63.81 50.96 -11.33
N VAL A 10 63.81 50.44 -12.56
CA VAL A 10 62.57 50.14 -13.31
C VAL A 10 61.88 48.89 -12.75
N HIS A 11 62.65 47.88 -12.31
CA HIS A 11 62.11 46.69 -11.66
C HIS A 11 61.63 46.95 -10.23
N ALA A 12 62.28 47.85 -9.48
CA ALA A 12 61.81 48.24 -8.14
C ALA A 12 60.52 49.08 -8.19
N ALA A 13 60.37 49.96 -9.18
CA ALA A 13 59.13 50.72 -9.37
C ALA A 13 57.97 49.85 -9.89
N MET A 14 58.25 48.85 -10.76
CA MET A 14 57.24 47.86 -11.18
C MET A 14 56.88 46.88 -10.07
N LEU A 15 57.82 46.46 -9.20
CA LEU A 15 57.46 45.63 -8.03
C LEU A 15 56.64 46.41 -7.01
N LEU A 16 56.90 47.71 -6.80
CA LEU A 16 56.08 48.51 -5.88
C LEU A 16 54.68 48.79 -6.45
N LEU A 17 54.55 48.94 -7.78
CA LEU A 17 53.25 49.10 -8.45
C LEU A 17 52.47 47.78 -8.52
N CYS A 18 53.14 46.62 -8.65
CA CYS A 18 52.52 45.29 -8.60
C CYS A 18 52.20 44.80 -7.17
N MET A 19 52.91 45.27 -6.13
CA MET A 19 52.58 44.93 -4.73
C MET A 19 51.43 45.77 -4.16
N LEU A 20 50.96 46.80 -4.87
CA LEU A 20 49.77 47.58 -4.51
C LEU A 20 48.48 47.04 -5.16
N THR A 21 48.56 46.09 -6.10
CA THR A 21 47.40 45.55 -6.82
C THR A 21 46.91 44.19 -6.32
N THR A 22 47.45 43.67 -5.22
CA THR A 22 46.93 42.47 -4.55
C THR A 22 46.85 42.69 -3.04
N MET A 23 46.18 43.77 -2.61
CA MET A 23 45.42 43.65 -1.37
C MET A 23 44.30 42.67 -1.69
N GLY A 24 44.40 41.43 -1.19
CA GLY A 24 43.27 40.53 -1.18
C GLY A 24 42.10 41.30 -0.58
N MET A 25 41.01 41.41 -1.34
CA MET A 25 39.76 41.94 -0.82
C MET A 25 39.45 41.11 0.43
N TRP A 26 39.38 41.79 1.57
CA TRP A 26 38.97 41.14 2.80
C TRP A 26 37.49 40.80 2.62
N ALA A 27 37.05 39.63 3.11
CA ALA A 27 35.63 39.30 3.14
C ALA A 27 34.88 40.47 3.82
N GLU A 28 33.80 40.93 3.20
CA GLU A 28 32.93 41.99 3.70
C GLU A 28 31.54 41.40 3.85
N ASP A 29 31.23 40.94 5.06
CA ASP A 29 29.89 40.47 5.41
C ASP A 29 28.86 41.59 5.19
N ALA A 30 27.65 41.22 4.79
CA ALA A 30 26.56 42.15 4.64
C ALA A 30 26.21 42.80 5.99
N THR A 31 26.05 44.12 6.01
CA THR A 31 25.75 44.85 7.26
C THR A 31 24.35 44.49 7.77
N PRO A 32 24.19 43.94 8.99
CA PRO A 32 22.86 43.56 9.49
C PRO A 32 21.94 44.76 9.70
N LEU A 33 20.65 44.59 9.39
CA LEU A 33 19.58 45.53 9.75
C LEU A 33 18.86 45.01 11.00
N ASN A 34 19.20 45.58 12.15
CA ASN A 34 18.76 45.07 13.46
C ASN A 34 17.28 45.34 13.81
N SER A 35 16.57 46.14 13.03
CA SER A 35 15.15 46.43 13.26
C SER A 35 14.44 46.89 11.99
N LEU A 36 13.23 46.37 11.76
CA LEU A 36 12.31 46.84 10.72
C LEU A 36 11.32 47.90 11.23
N VAL A 37 11.40 48.28 12.52
CA VAL A 37 10.49 49.26 13.12
C VAL A 37 10.60 50.60 12.38
N GLY A 38 9.46 51.15 11.94
CA GLY A 38 9.39 52.40 11.18
C GLY A 38 9.80 52.28 9.72
N LEU A 39 10.05 51.05 9.23
CA LEU A 39 10.23 50.76 7.82
C LEU A 39 8.99 50.11 7.24
N LYS A 40 8.82 50.23 5.92
CA LYS A 40 7.74 49.62 5.16
C LYS A 40 8.31 48.87 3.96
N LYS A 41 7.77 47.67 3.70
CA LYS A 41 8.10 46.88 2.51
C LYS A 41 7.63 47.61 1.26
N VAL A 42 8.45 47.60 0.22
CA VAL A 42 8.06 48.11 -1.10
C VAL A 42 7.79 46.94 -2.03
N SER A 43 6.60 46.91 -2.64
CA SER A 43 6.23 45.92 -3.66
C SER A 43 7.10 46.06 -4.91
N MET A 44 7.57 44.93 -5.41
CA MET A 44 8.48 44.84 -6.56
C MET A 44 7.91 43.95 -7.65
N THR A 45 8.40 44.13 -8.87
CA THR A 45 8.07 43.26 -9.99
C THR A 45 9.34 42.93 -10.77
N ALA A 46 9.60 41.63 -10.98
CA ALA A 46 10.68 41.19 -11.86
C ALA A 46 10.37 41.60 -13.31
N THR A 47 11.34 42.21 -13.97
CA THR A 47 11.22 42.66 -15.37
C THR A 47 12.16 41.91 -16.31
N LYS A 48 13.27 41.39 -15.79
CA LYS A 48 14.29 40.65 -16.54
C LYS A 48 15.13 39.82 -15.58
N GLY A 49 15.74 38.74 -16.05
CA GLY A 49 16.72 38.00 -15.25
C GLY A 49 16.82 36.53 -15.63
N SER A 50 17.63 35.79 -14.88
CA SER A 50 17.94 34.39 -15.13
C SER A 50 16.70 33.51 -14.93
N GLY A 51 16.18 32.95 -16.02
CA GLY A 51 15.05 32.03 -16.01
C GLY A 51 13.67 32.69 -15.81
N LEU A 52 13.52 33.97 -16.11
CA LEU A 52 12.22 34.67 -16.01
C LEU A 52 11.12 33.89 -16.76
N GLY A 53 10.01 33.62 -16.08
CA GLY A 53 8.85 32.89 -16.64
C GLY A 53 8.94 31.36 -16.53
N MET A 54 10.05 30.81 -16.03
CA MET A 54 10.19 29.37 -15.75
C MET A 54 9.67 29.01 -14.35
N TYR A 55 9.46 27.72 -14.07
CA TYR A 55 8.99 27.20 -12.78
C TYR A 55 9.79 27.74 -11.57
N GLU A 56 11.12 27.66 -11.61
CA GLU A 56 12.05 28.23 -10.62
C GLU A 56 12.77 29.47 -11.17
N GLY A 57 12.02 30.39 -11.75
CA GLY A 57 12.52 31.62 -12.37
C GLY A 57 12.74 32.77 -11.37
N CYS A 58 13.46 33.81 -11.77
CA CYS A 58 13.76 34.95 -10.89
C CYS A 58 12.53 35.74 -10.41
N GLN A 59 11.38 35.59 -11.06
CA GLN A 59 10.12 36.18 -10.59
C GLN A 59 9.66 35.63 -9.24
N LYS A 60 10.15 34.46 -8.84
CA LYS A 60 9.86 33.84 -7.55
C LYS A 60 10.37 34.63 -6.35
N LEU A 61 11.35 35.51 -6.56
CA LEU A 61 11.85 36.40 -5.51
C LEU A 61 10.86 37.47 -5.03
N PHE A 62 9.71 37.63 -5.69
CA PHE A 62 8.77 38.71 -5.45
C PHE A 62 7.30 38.25 -5.45
N ASP A 63 7.04 36.96 -5.25
CA ASP A 63 5.66 36.44 -5.15
C ASP A 63 5.14 36.36 -3.70
N ASP A 64 5.94 36.81 -2.72
CA ASP A 64 5.64 36.76 -1.29
C ASP A 64 5.40 35.32 -0.78
N ASP A 65 5.96 34.33 -1.47
CA ASP A 65 5.83 32.90 -1.17
C ASP A 65 7.20 32.24 -1.00
N VAL A 66 7.62 32.14 0.27
CA VAL A 66 8.87 31.49 0.66
C VAL A 66 8.94 29.99 0.30
N THR A 67 7.83 29.37 -0.11
CA THR A 67 7.81 27.97 -0.55
C THR A 67 8.22 27.79 -2.01
N THR A 68 8.20 28.86 -2.80
CA THR A 68 8.76 28.88 -4.14
C THR A 68 10.24 29.30 -4.10
N LYS A 69 10.98 29.05 -5.17
CA LYS A 69 12.40 29.43 -5.25
C LYS A 69 12.84 29.84 -6.64
N TRP A 70 13.78 30.76 -6.68
CA TRP A 70 14.66 31.00 -7.80
C TRP A 70 15.87 30.08 -7.67
N CYS A 71 16.02 29.10 -8.57
CA CYS A 71 17.11 28.13 -8.56
C CYS A 71 17.81 28.12 -9.93
N ARG A 72 19.10 28.42 -9.99
CA ARG A 72 19.86 28.53 -11.24
C ARG A 72 21.30 28.10 -11.10
N THR A 73 21.80 27.42 -12.12
CA THR A 73 23.23 27.26 -12.34
C THR A 73 23.85 28.52 -12.97
N TYR A 74 25.13 28.72 -12.70
CA TYR A 74 25.96 29.57 -13.55
C TYR A 74 26.15 28.90 -14.91
N PHE A 75 25.35 29.27 -15.93
CA PHE A 75 25.55 28.75 -17.29
C PHE A 75 26.52 29.64 -18.08
N GLU A 76 27.53 29.01 -18.68
CA GLU A 76 28.12 29.53 -19.92
C GLU A 76 27.06 29.39 -21.01
N SER A 77 26.66 30.50 -21.63
CA SER A 77 25.87 30.41 -22.83
C SER A 77 26.71 29.83 -23.98
N LEU A 78 26.07 29.23 -24.99
CA LEU A 78 26.74 28.58 -26.15
C LEU A 78 27.69 29.51 -26.93
N ASP A 79 27.67 30.82 -26.67
CA ASP A 79 28.58 31.81 -27.25
C ASP A 79 29.81 32.14 -26.37
N GLY A 80 29.97 31.46 -25.23
CA GLY A 80 31.05 31.68 -24.27
C GLY A 80 30.86 32.90 -23.37
N SER A 81 29.71 33.58 -23.42
CA SER A 81 29.37 34.60 -22.43
C SER A 81 28.74 33.97 -21.19
N THR A 82 29.31 34.25 -20.02
CA THR A 82 28.70 33.92 -18.73
C THR A 82 27.47 34.81 -18.57
N GLN A 83 26.27 34.28 -18.76
CA GLN A 83 25.07 35.00 -18.34
C GLN A 83 24.99 34.86 -16.82
N GLY A 84 25.42 35.93 -16.11
CA GLY A 84 25.42 35.95 -14.66
C GLY A 84 24.05 35.62 -14.05
N VAL A 85 24.06 35.20 -12.80
CA VAL A 85 22.84 34.97 -12.02
C VAL A 85 22.33 36.33 -11.54
N TYR A 86 21.35 36.90 -12.22
CA TYR A 86 20.81 38.22 -11.87
C TYR A 86 19.30 38.35 -12.09
N VAL A 87 18.71 39.33 -11.41
CA VAL A 87 17.35 39.79 -11.65
C VAL A 87 17.32 41.31 -11.71
N GLU A 88 16.61 41.86 -12.69
CA GLU A 88 16.25 43.27 -12.76
C GLU A 88 14.76 43.41 -12.41
N PHE A 89 14.45 44.35 -11.55
CA PHE A 89 13.12 44.53 -10.97
C PHE A 89 12.85 46.01 -10.69
N ASN A 90 11.59 46.38 -10.56
CA ASN A 90 11.21 47.75 -10.30
C ASN A 90 10.05 47.85 -9.31
N SER A 91 9.94 49.02 -8.68
CA SER A 91 8.78 49.45 -7.91
C SER A 91 7.85 50.31 -8.77
N ALA A 92 6.62 50.49 -8.31
CA ALA A 92 5.66 51.40 -8.94
C ALA A 92 6.12 52.87 -8.88
N GLU A 93 6.71 53.28 -7.75
CA GLU A 93 7.21 54.63 -7.50
C GLU A 93 8.66 54.61 -7.00
N ALA A 94 9.40 55.70 -7.24
CA ALA A 94 10.78 55.82 -6.79
C ALA A 94 10.86 56.06 -5.27
N PHE A 95 11.83 55.44 -4.58
CA PHE A 95 12.03 55.62 -3.15
C PHE A 95 13.50 55.52 -2.74
N VAL A 96 13.84 56.07 -1.56
CA VAL A 96 15.18 55.93 -0.97
C VAL A 96 15.24 54.61 -0.18
N PRO A 97 16.01 53.60 -0.62
CA PRO A 97 16.04 52.31 0.03
C PRO A 97 16.88 52.37 1.32
N LYS A 98 16.39 51.76 2.40
CA LYS A 98 17.02 51.75 3.73
C LYS A 98 17.58 50.40 4.14
N GLY A 99 17.06 49.33 3.54
CA GLY A 99 17.54 47.98 3.74
C GLY A 99 16.96 47.04 2.70
N TYR A 100 17.40 45.79 2.76
CA TYR A 100 16.87 44.69 1.98
C TYR A 100 16.84 43.41 2.82
N SER A 101 16.01 42.45 2.42
CA SER A 101 15.99 41.12 3.04
C SER A 101 16.16 40.03 2.01
N LEU A 102 16.87 38.97 2.38
CA LEU A 102 17.05 37.76 1.58
C LEU A 102 16.50 36.58 2.35
N SER A 103 15.68 35.73 1.72
CA SER A 103 15.21 34.48 2.34
C SER A 103 15.81 33.25 1.65
N THR A 104 16.28 32.30 2.46
CA THR A 104 16.84 31.02 1.98
C THR A 104 15.75 30.12 1.41
N ALA A 105 16.13 29.24 0.48
CA ALA A 105 15.17 28.38 -0.22
C ALA A 105 14.58 27.27 0.66
N ASN A 106 13.51 26.66 0.16
CA ASN A 106 12.73 25.63 0.84
C ASN A 106 13.47 24.30 1.11
N ASP A 107 14.59 24.04 0.45
CA ASP A 107 15.40 22.81 0.58
C ASP A 107 16.90 23.05 0.77
N ASN A 108 17.28 24.25 1.23
CA ASN A 108 18.68 24.63 1.51
C ASN A 108 19.39 23.72 2.53
N SER A 109 18.69 23.27 3.55
CA SER A 109 19.24 22.36 4.58
C SER A 109 19.57 20.97 4.02
N GLN A 110 18.85 20.52 2.99
CA GLN A 110 19.13 19.27 2.28
C GLN A 110 20.24 19.47 1.24
N PHE A 111 20.23 20.61 0.55
CA PHE A 111 21.20 20.96 -0.48
C PHE A 111 22.07 22.14 -0.04
N THR A 112 22.96 21.86 0.92
CA THR A 112 23.87 22.85 1.51
C THR A 112 24.76 23.50 0.45
N GLY A 113 25.13 24.76 0.69
CA GLY A 113 26.09 25.51 -0.10
C GLY A 113 25.53 26.21 -1.35
N ARG A 114 24.20 26.32 -1.46
CA ARG A 114 23.50 26.96 -2.58
C ARG A 114 23.05 28.40 -2.30
N ASN A 115 23.32 28.93 -1.11
CA ASN A 115 23.13 30.35 -0.82
C ASN A 115 24.14 31.23 -1.55
N PRO A 116 23.80 32.49 -1.89
CA PRO A 116 24.79 33.51 -2.26
C PRO A 116 25.85 33.69 -1.17
N ILE A 117 27.11 33.86 -1.56
CA ILE A 117 28.19 34.40 -0.70
C ILE A 117 28.68 35.76 -1.18
N SER A 118 28.48 36.08 -2.46
CA SER A 118 28.88 37.37 -3.01
C SER A 118 27.79 37.88 -3.93
N TRP A 119 27.41 39.14 -3.77
CA TRP A 119 26.37 39.76 -4.59
C TRP A 119 26.50 41.28 -4.67
N LYS A 120 25.81 41.85 -5.66
CA LYS A 120 25.68 43.30 -5.84
C LYS A 120 24.21 43.68 -5.95
N LEU A 121 23.80 44.71 -5.23
CA LEU A 121 22.55 45.42 -5.47
C LEU A 121 22.88 46.72 -6.20
N LYS A 122 22.35 46.86 -7.41
CA LYS A 122 22.49 48.03 -8.27
C LYS A 122 21.14 48.73 -8.41
N ALA A 123 21.15 50.04 -8.63
CA ALA A 123 19.95 50.83 -8.81
C ALA A 123 20.13 51.92 -9.88
N LYS A 124 19.02 52.38 -10.47
CA LYS A 124 18.97 53.54 -11.37
C LYS A 124 17.63 54.28 -11.25
N GLU A 125 17.67 55.59 -11.46
CA GLU A 125 16.53 56.50 -11.26
C GLU A 125 15.46 56.34 -12.35
N SER A 126 15.89 56.06 -13.59
CA SER A 126 15.02 55.92 -14.76
C SER A 126 15.36 54.67 -15.58
N ALA A 127 14.42 54.21 -16.42
CA ALA A 127 14.59 53.01 -17.24
C ALA A 127 15.84 53.06 -18.15
N ASP A 128 16.20 54.24 -18.65
CA ASP A 128 17.35 54.45 -19.55
C ASP A 128 18.64 54.89 -18.82
N GLY A 129 18.60 54.98 -17.48
CA GLY A 129 19.73 55.40 -16.66
C GLY A 129 20.87 54.37 -16.58
N ALA A 130 22.03 54.81 -16.12
CA ALA A 130 23.17 53.93 -15.83
C ALA A 130 23.00 53.25 -14.47
N TRP A 131 23.38 51.97 -14.38
CA TRP A 131 23.40 51.23 -13.12
C TRP A 131 24.47 51.76 -12.16
N VAL A 132 24.07 52.06 -10.93
CA VAL A 132 24.97 52.40 -9.82
C VAL A 132 24.91 51.28 -8.78
N THR A 133 26.06 50.72 -8.39
CA THR A 133 26.13 49.77 -7.28
C THR A 133 25.88 50.51 -5.97
N ILE A 134 24.82 50.11 -5.24
CA ILE A 134 24.45 50.68 -3.94
C ILE A 134 24.79 49.74 -2.77
N VAL A 135 24.99 48.45 -3.06
CA VAL A 135 25.50 47.44 -2.13
C VAL A 135 26.42 46.50 -2.90
N GLU A 136 27.57 46.17 -2.32
CA GLU A 136 28.49 45.12 -2.76
C GLU A 136 28.86 44.29 -1.53
N VAL A 137 28.73 42.97 -1.64
CA VAL A 137 29.01 42.00 -0.58
C VAL A 137 29.90 40.92 -1.18
N THR A 138 30.94 40.53 -0.44
CA THR A 138 31.91 39.52 -0.88
C THR A 138 32.27 38.56 0.24
N ASP A 139 32.19 37.26 -0.05
CA ASP A 139 32.48 36.15 0.86
C ASP A 139 31.69 36.20 2.19
N ASP A 140 30.40 36.53 2.12
CA ASP A 140 29.47 36.60 3.25
C ASP A 140 29.27 35.24 3.93
N ASN A 141 29.28 35.25 5.27
CA ASN A 141 29.07 34.05 6.09
C ASN A 141 27.79 34.11 6.92
N THR A 142 26.88 35.06 6.64
CA THR A 142 25.67 35.30 7.43
C THR A 142 24.53 34.39 7.02
N LEU A 143 24.36 34.14 5.71
CA LEU A 143 23.33 33.26 5.18
C LEU A 143 23.66 31.79 5.49
N GLN A 144 22.93 31.19 6.44
CA GLN A 144 23.11 29.78 6.80
C GLN A 144 22.32 28.85 5.87
N ASP A 145 22.78 27.60 5.71
CA ASP A 145 22.07 26.55 4.96
C ASP A 145 20.90 25.97 5.77
N VAL A 146 19.90 26.81 6.00
CA VAL A 146 18.64 26.49 6.67
C VAL A 146 17.47 26.83 5.73
N ASN A 147 16.33 26.16 5.87
CA ASN A 147 15.18 26.44 5.01
C ASN A 147 14.42 27.69 5.48
N TYR A 148 13.77 28.41 4.55
CA TYR A 148 12.78 29.46 4.83
C TYR A 148 13.22 30.59 5.77
N THR A 149 14.52 30.85 5.88
CA THR A 149 15.05 31.79 6.88
C THR A 149 15.35 33.13 6.24
N GLN A 150 14.75 34.20 6.77
CA GLN A 150 14.94 35.57 6.31
C GLN A 150 16.08 36.25 7.06
N TYR A 151 16.97 36.89 6.31
CA TYR A 151 18.07 37.73 6.81
C TYR A 151 17.86 39.17 6.35
N ASN A 152 18.02 40.13 7.27
CA ASN A 152 17.79 41.54 7.00
C ASN A 152 19.13 42.31 6.98
N PHE A 153 19.34 43.10 5.93
CA PHE A 153 20.58 43.82 5.68
C PHE A 153 20.33 45.31 5.47
N ALA A 154 21.20 46.14 6.01
CA ALA A 154 21.14 47.59 5.90
C ALA A 154 21.70 48.04 4.54
N ILE A 155 21.11 49.08 3.97
CA ILE A 155 21.71 49.82 2.85
C ILE A 155 22.53 50.97 3.43
N PRO A 156 23.75 51.26 2.91
CA PRO A 156 24.59 52.33 3.44
C PRO A 156 23.83 53.66 3.54
N SER A 157 23.98 54.36 4.67
CA SER A 157 23.29 55.65 4.91
C SER A 157 23.71 56.76 3.94
N SER A 158 24.82 56.57 3.20
CA SER A 158 25.25 57.44 2.11
C SER A 158 24.31 57.38 0.89
N VAL A 159 23.53 56.32 0.74
CA VAL A 159 22.52 56.18 -0.31
C VAL A 159 21.30 57.04 0.06
N THR A 160 21.21 58.21 -0.58
CA THR A 160 20.16 59.23 -0.34
C THR A 160 19.25 59.46 -1.54
N THR A 161 19.62 58.95 -2.71
CA THR A 161 18.87 59.06 -3.96
C THR A 161 17.66 58.13 -3.94
N ALA A 162 16.54 58.60 -4.50
CA ALA A 162 15.36 57.77 -4.73
C ALA A 162 15.51 57.02 -6.06
N TYR A 163 15.33 55.70 -6.05
CA TYR A 163 15.46 54.84 -7.23
C TYR A 163 14.15 54.12 -7.51
N GLN A 164 13.91 53.77 -8.78
CA GLN A 164 12.73 53.01 -9.20
C GLN A 164 13.11 51.64 -9.78
N TYR A 165 14.30 51.50 -10.36
CA TYR A 165 14.76 50.29 -11.03
C TYR A 165 15.99 49.74 -10.31
N TYR A 166 16.00 48.42 -10.10
CA TYR A 166 17.00 47.71 -9.32
C TYR A 166 17.50 46.47 -10.05
N ARG A 167 18.71 46.04 -9.70
CA ARG A 167 19.31 44.78 -10.16
C ARG A 167 20.03 44.11 -9.01
N PHE A 168 19.66 42.86 -8.74
CA PHE A 168 20.37 41.99 -7.81
C PHE A 168 21.17 40.98 -8.62
N GLU A 169 22.47 40.89 -8.38
CA GLU A 169 23.42 40.10 -9.16
C GLU A 169 24.26 39.26 -8.21
N VAL A 170 24.14 37.93 -8.30
CA VAL A 170 24.90 36.98 -7.48
C VAL A 170 26.19 36.62 -8.21
N THR A 171 27.32 36.92 -7.58
CA THR A 171 28.65 36.76 -8.17
C THR A 171 29.39 35.53 -7.63
N ALA A 172 28.96 34.95 -6.51
CA ALA A 172 29.42 33.64 -6.03
C ALA A 172 28.41 33.00 -5.06
N SER A 173 28.46 31.67 -4.90
CA SER A 173 27.68 30.88 -3.94
C SER A 173 28.59 29.99 -3.08
N HIS A 174 28.11 29.50 -1.93
CA HIS A 174 28.91 28.78 -0.91
C HIS A 174 29.70 27.57 -1.47
N ASN A 175 29.21 26.88 -2.50
CA ASN A 175 29.87 25.69 -3.09
C ASN A 175 30.87 25.96 -4.23
N SER A 176 31.12 27.21 -4.62
CA SER A 176 31.94 27.54 -5.80
C SER A 176 33.45 27.35 -5.63
N LYS A 177 33.90 26.49 -4.72
CA LYS A 177 35.34 26.26 -4.48
C LYS A 177 35.93 25.10 -5.27
N ASP A 178 35.14 24.13 -5.77
CA ASP A 178 35.73 22.89 -6.33
C ASP A 178 35.02 22.16 -7.52
N ASN A 179 33.88 22.57 -8.13
CA ASN A 179 33.34 21.84 -9.32
C ASN A 179 32.34 22.60 -10.24
N ILE A 180 32.21 22.14 -11.50
CA ILE A 180 31.54 22.73 -12.68
C ILE A 180 29.98 22.83 -12.61
N GLU A 181 29.35 22.69 -11.44
CA GLU A 181 27.87 22.64 -11.28
C GLU A 181 27.33 23.63 -10.22
N ASP A 182 27.79 24.88 -10.22
CA ASP A 182 27.41 25.88 -9.22
C ASP A 182 25.93 26.29 -9.34
N ILE A 183 25.07 25.64 -8.55
CA ILE A 183 23.64 25.95 -8.40
C ILE A 183 23.47 26.93 -7.23
N MET A 184 22.85 28.08 -7.50
CA MET A 184 22.38 29.04 -6.49
C MET A 184 20.86 28.92 -6.34
N GLN A 185 20.36 29.02 -5.10
CA GLN A 185 18.93 29.11 -4.85
C GLN A 185 18.53 30.08 -3.73
N MET A 186 17.37 30.75 -3.90
CA MET A 186 16.78 31.70 -2.96
C MET A 186 15.26 31.77 -3.11
N SER A 187 14.55 32.12 -2.05
CA SER A 187 13.08 32.24 -2.09
C SER A 187 12.59 33.67 -2.28
N GLU A 188 13.08 34.65 -1.51
CA GLU A 188 12.51 36.00 -1.50
C GLU A 188 13.58 37.10 -1.43
N LEU A 189 13.32 38.23 -2.09
CA LEU A 189 14.09 39.47 -2.00
C LEU A 189 13.15 40.66 -1.73
N LYS A 190 13.34 41.33 -0.60
CA LYS A 190 12.53 42.50 -0.19
C LYS A 190 13.38 43.76 -0.11
N LEU A 191 12.81 44.93 -0.44
CA LEU A 191 13.41 46.24 -0.14
C LEU A 191 12.55 47.02 0.84
N TRP A 192 13.22 47.78 1.70
CA TRP A 192 12.62 48.58 2.76
C TRP A 192 12.79 50.07 2.50
N ARG A 193 11.75 50.85 2.75
CA ARG A 193 11.81 52.32 2.81
C ARG A 193 11.41 52.81 4.20
N THR A 194 11.76 54.06 4.52
CA THR A 194 11.17 54.72 5.69
C THR A 194 9.67 54.84 5.49
N ALA A 195 8.89 54.43 6.50
CA ALA A 195 7.45 54.59 6.47
C ALA A 195 7.06 56.07 6.46
N ASP A 196 6.01 56.41 5.73
CA ASP A 196 5.43 57.75 5.76
C ASP A 196 4.57 57.87 7.03
N ALA A 197 4.76 58.94 7.81
CA ALA A 197 3.99 59.17 9.04
C ALA A 197 2.47 59.33 8.79
N SER A 198 2.06 59.58 7.54
CA SER A 198 0.65 59.66 7.13
C SER A 198 0.03 58.31 6.78
N GLU A 199 0.82 57.25 6.59
CA GLU A 199 0.29 55.90 6.31
C GLU A 199 -0.21 55.24 7.62
N PRO A 200 -1.46 54.75 7.66
CA PRO A 200 -2.00 54.12 8.86
C PRO A 200 -1.32 52.77 9.12
N THR A 201 -1.11 52.49 10.40
CA THR A 201 -0.79 51.16 10.92
C THR A 201 -2.02 50.57 11.59
N TYR A 202 -2.10 49.24 11.58
CA TYR A 202 -3.21 48.48 12.14
C TYR A 202 -2.69 47.56 13.24
N THR A 203 -3.45 47.43 14.31
CA THR A 203 -3.11 46.65 15.50
C THR A 203 -3.51 45.19 15.34
N ILE A 204 -2.68 44.30 15.86
CA ILE A 204 -2.92 42.86 15.97
C ILE A 204 -3.10 42.54 17.46
N THR A 205 -4.33 42.24 17.86
CA THR A 205 -4.64 41.84 19.24
C THR A 205 -4.51 40.32 19.38
N LEU A 206 -3.61 39.88 20.26
CA LEU A 206 -3.33 38.47 20.53
C LEU A 206 -4.01 38.02 21.83
N PRO A 207 -4.33 36.72 21.98
CA PRO A 207 -4.87 36.17 23.22
C PRO A 207 -3.86 36.26 24.36
N THR A 208 -4.35 36.32 25.60
CA THR A 208 -3.53 36.55 26.79
C THR A 208 -3.22 35.30 27.62
N ASP A 209 -3.80 34.14 27.30
CA ASP A 209 -3.55 32.91 28.06
C ASP A 209 -2.29 32.20 27.55
N ASP A 210 -1.28 32.10 28.41
CA ASP A 210 -0.01 31.42 28.17
C ASP A 210 0.10 30.06 28.89
N THR A 211 -0.97 29.60 29.55
CA THR A 211 -0.95 28.42 30.44
C THR A 211 -0.68 27.12 29.68
N TYR A 212 -1.34 26.94 28.53
CA TYR A 212 -1.28 25.71 27.72
C TYR A 212 -0.65 25.93 26.34
N GLY A 213 -0.47 27.19 25.93
CA GLY A 213 0.14 27.57 24.67
C GLY A 213 0.26 29.07 24.53
N SER A 214 0.80 29.55 23.41
CA SER A 214 1.03 30.96 23.14
C SER A 214 0.82 31.27 21.66
N VAL A 215 0.59 32.55 21.37
CA VAL A 215 0.48 33.07 20.00
C VAL A 215 1.46 34.21 19.81
N THR A 216 2.25 34.16 18.75
CA THR A 216 3.17 35.24 18.35
C THR A 216 2.83 35.73 16.95
N ALA A 217 2.71 37.04 16.78
CA ALA A 217 2.56 37.67 15.46
C ALA A 217 3.92 38.07 14.89
N LEU A 218 4.25 37.57 13.69
CA LEU A 218 5.42 37.96 12.90
C LEU A 218 4.95 38.76 11.68
N VAL A 219 5.27 40.04 11.63
CA VAL A 219 5.02 40.91 10.48
C VAL A 219 6.28 40.96 9.64
N GLU A 220 6.19 40.49 8.41
CA GLU A 220 7.32 40.31 7.50
C GLU A 220 8.50 39.54 8.14
N GLY A 221 8.16 38.52 8.93
CA GLY A 221 9.12 37.64 9.61
C GLY A 221 9.66 38.20 10.93
N VAL A 222 9.21 39.37 11.39
CA VAL A 222 9.69 39.99 12.64
C VAL A 222 8.55 40.12 13.66
N PRO A 223 8.75 39.76 14.93
CA PRO A 223 7.74 39.92 15.97
C PRO A 223 7.21 41.36 16.03
N SER A 224 5.91 41.52 15.82
CA SER A 224 5.23 42.82 15.86
C SER A 224 3.74 42.65 16.05
N THR A 225 3.14 43.53 16.87
CA THR A 225 1.68 43.62 17.06
C THR A 225 1.06 44.77 16.26
N THR A 226 1.83 45.35 15.32
CA THR A 226 1.38 46.40 14.41
C THR A 226 1.90 46.15 13.00
N ALA A 227 1.07 46.35 11.98
CA ALA A 227 1.42 46.12 10.58
C ALA A 227 0.80 47.19 9.67
N TYR A 228 1.38 47.40 8.50
CA TYR A 228 0.75 48.16 7.41
C TYR A 228 -0.18 47.24 6.61
N LYS A 229 -1.13 47.84 5.90
CA LYS A 229 -1.96 47.12 4.93
C LYS A 229 -1.06 46.35 3.94
N ASP A 230 -1.46 45.12 3.62
CA ASP A 230 -0.82 44.20 2.67
C ASP A 230 0.54 43.63 3.12
N ASP A 231 1.01 43.95 4.33
CA ASP A 231 2.15 43.26 4.94
C ASP A 231 1.82 41.77 5.14
N ASN A 232 2.83 40.92 4.98
CA ASN A 232 2.74 39.50 5.32
C ASN A 232 2.68 39.36 6.83
N LEU A 233 1.60 38.78 7.34
CA LEU A 233 1.44 38.44 8.75
C LEU A 233 1.45 36.92 8.90
N GLN A 234 2.32 36.42 9.79
CA GLN A 234 2.31 35.05 10.25
C GLN A 234 1.93 35.03 11.73
N LEU A 235 0.87 34.30 12.08
CA LEU A 235 0.49 34.02 13.45
C LEU A 235 1.02 32.63 13.82
N VAL A 236 2.03 32.59 14.68
CA VAL A 236 2.68 31.37 15.16
C VAL A 236 2.02 30.95 16.47
N PHE A 237 1.29 29.85 16.43
CA PHE A 237 0.70 29.19 17.58
C PHE A 237 1.66 28.10 18.05
N SER A 238 1.93 28.05 19.34
CA SER A 238 2.74 27.00 19.96
C SER A 238 2.05 26.54 21.22
N TRP A 239 2.06 25.25 21.53
CA TRP A 239 1.44 24.72 22.74
C TRP A 239 2.42 23.82 23.50
N ASN A 240 2.18 23.70 24.81
CA ASN A 240 2.97 22.84 25.67
C ASN A 240 2.74 21.37 25.32
N ASP A 241 3.68 20.51 25.68
CA ASP A 241 3.54 19.06 25.47
C ASP A 241 2.24 18.55 26.11
N GLY A 242 1.45 17.81 25.33
CA GLY A 242 0.14 17.31 25.75
C GLY A 242 -1.00 18.34 25.73
N CYS A 243 -0.81 19.49 25.11
CA CYS A 243 -1.86 20.51 24.90
C CYS A 243 -2.12 20.75 23.39
N GLU A 244 -3.28 21.30 23.04
CA GLU A 244 -3.65 21.67 21.67
C GLU A 244 -4.44 22.98 21.62
N LEU A 245 -4.57 23.55 20.42
CA LEU A 245 -5.49 24.64 20.10
C LEU A 245 -6.89 24.05 19.84
N TYR A 246 -7.90 24.48 20.59
CA TYR A 246 -9.28 24.07 20.34
C TYR A 246 -9.82 24.77 19.08
N SER A 247 -10.00 24.01 18.01
CA SER A 247 -10.37 24.51 16.68
C SER A 247 -11.68 25.31 16.69
N GLU A 248 -12.65 24.93 17.52
CA GLU A 248 -13.95 25.62 17.67
C GLU A 248 -13.83 27.02 18.29
N SER A 249 -12.76 27.28 19.04
CA SER A 249 -12.49 28.57 19.69
C SER A 249 -11.67 29.54 18.81
N PHE A 250 -11.04 29.01 17.75
CA PHE A 250 -10.12 29.77 16.93
C PHE A 250 -10.86 30.66 15.92
N SER A 251 -10.56 31.96 15.95
CA SER A 251 -11.00 32.88 14.90
C SER A 251 -10.07 34.09 14.76
N ILE A 252 -10.01 34.64 13.54
CA ILE A 252 -9.35 35.93 13.27
C ILE A 252 -10.42 36.88 12.74
N LYS A 253 -10.68 37.94 13.50
CA LYS A 253 -11.77 38.88 13.25
C LYS A 253 -11.24 40.27 12.95
N ASP A 254 -11.86 40.97 12.00
CA ASP A 254 -11.65 42.41 11.82
C ASP A 254 -12.41 43.22 12.88
N GLU A 255 -12.28 44.55 12.83
CA GLU A 255 -12.99 45.48 13.74
C GLU A 255 -14.53 45.44 13.63
N ASN A 256 -15.07 44.79 12.60
CA ASN A 256 -16.50 44.62 12.35
C ASN A 256 -16.98 43.18 12.62
N ASP A 257 -16.14 42.35 13.26
CA ASP A 257 -16.39 40.93 13.56
C ASP A 257 -16.52 40.00 12.32
N ASN A 258 -16.03 40.46 11.15
CA ASN A 258 -15.95 39.62 9.97
C ASN A 258 -14.70 38.72 10.03
N ASN A 259 -14.79 37.53 9.44
CA ASN A 259 -13.63 36.64 9.31
C ASN A 259 -12.59 37.23 8.36
N VAL A 260 -11.33 37.24 8.79
CA VAL A 260 -10.19 37.62 7.95
C VAL A 260 -9.73 36.42 7.13
N ASN A 261 -9.42 36.64 5.85
CA ASN A 261 -9.00 35.57 4.95
C ASN A 261 -7.60 35.05 5.29
N ILE A 262 -7.48 33.74 5.48
CA ILE A 262 -6.22 33.04 5.70
C ILE A 262 -5.71 32.53 4.35
N ILE A 263 -4.45 32.81 4.04
CA ILE A 263 -3.83 32.43 2.76
C ILE A 263 -3.21 31.04 2.84
N ASN A 264 -2.55 30.73 3.96
CA ASN A 264 -1.86 29.45 4.13
C ASN A 264 -1.84 29.04 5.61
N ARG A 265 -1.72 27.72 5.84
CA ARG A 265 -1.59 27.09 7.15
C ARG A 265 -0.44 26.07 7.11
N THR A 266 0.54 26.21 8.00
CA THR A 266 1.70 25.32 8.10
C THR A 266 1.78 24.68 9.48
N TRP A 267 1.81 23.35 9.56
CA TRP A 267 1.93 22.62 10.83
C TRP A 267 3.38 22.59 11.32
N LEU A 268 3.56 22.76 12.62
CA LEU A 268 4.83 22.61 13.34
C LEU A 268 4.73 21.45 14.34
N ASN A 269 5.86 20.88 14.72
CA ASN A 269 5.88 19.96 15.86
C ASN A 269 5.54 20.76 17.14
N GLY A 270 4.36 20.54 17.72
CA GLY A 270 3.86 21.33 18.86
C GLY A 270 3.29 22.72 18.50
N GLY A 271 2.87 22.95 17.25
CA GLY A 271 2.34 24.26 16.86
C GLY A 271 1.72 24.35 15.45
N VAL A 272 1.26 25.54 15.07
CA VAL A 272 0.78 25.84 13.71
C VAL A 272 1.04 27.31 13.36
N ILE A 273 1.34 27.60 12.10
CA ILE A 273 1.48 28.95 11.56
C ILE A 273 0.31 29.24 10.63
N TYR A 274 -0.39 30.35 10.84
CA TYR A 274 -1.37 30.88 9.89
C TYR A 274 -0.79 32.12 9.20
N SER A 275 -0.77 32.11 7.88
CA SER A 275 -0.27 33.21 7.05
C SER A 275 -1.42 33.96 6.40
N LEU A 276 -1.40 35.28 6.47
CA LEU A 276 -2.40 36.17 5.87
C LEU A 276 -1.75 37.48 5.42
N LYS A 277 -2.48 38.25 4.61
CA LYS A 277 -2.15 39.64 4.32
C LYS A 277 -2.88 40.54 5.31
N MET A 278 -2.18 41.49 5.90
CA MET A 278 -2.79 42.41 6.85
C MET A 278 -3.88 43.25 6.15
N PRO A 279 -5.14 43.24 6.64
CA PRO A 279 -6.20 44.07 6.07
C PRO A 279 -6.01 45.55 6.41
N ALA A 280 -6.82 46.41 5.79
CA ALA A 280 -6.89 47.83 6.12
C ALA A 280 -7.74 48.09 7.39
N SER A 281 -7.58 47.26 8.42
CA SER A 281 -8.33 47.30 9.68
C SER A 281 -7.56 46.63 10.80
N ASN A 282 -7.85 46.97 12.05
CA ASN A 282 -7.35 46.21 13.20
C ASN A 282 -7.89 44.78 13.16
N ILE A 283 -7.14 43.83 13.72
CA ILE A 283 -7.59 42.44 13.83
C ILE A 283 -7.47 41.92 15.27
N THR A 284 -8.38 41.02 15.64
CA THR A 284 -8.37 40.29 16.91
C THR A 284 -8.24 38.79 16.64
N VAL A 285 -7.26 38.16 17.29
CA VAL A 285 -7.05 36.72 17.26
C VAL A 285 -7.66 36.11 18.52
N ASN A 286 -8.69 35.28 18.35
CA ASN A 286 -9.27 34.48 19.41
C ASN A 286 -8.72 33.06 19.32
N ALA A 287 -8.25 32.52 20.43
CA ALA A 287 -7.77 31.15 20.53
C ALA A 287 -7.78 30.70 21.99
N GLU A 288 -8.22 29.47 22.21
CA GLU A 288 -8.17 28.79 23.50
C GLU A 288 -7.31 27.53 23.37
N PHE A 289 -6.41 27.35 24.34
CA PHE A 289 -5.55 26.18 24.42
C PHE A 289 -5.98 25.31 25.60
N GLY A 290 -5.88 24.00 25.46
CA GLY A 290 -6.14 23.07 26.55
C GLY A 290 -5.51 21.70 26.32
N PRO A 291 -5.65 20.76 27.28
CA PRO A 291 -5.05 19.44 27.16
C PRO A 291 -5.60 18.64 25.96
N PHE A 292 -4.70 17.93 25.27
CA PHE A 292 -4.99 16.95 24.22
C PHE A 292 -5.85 15.82 24.81
N ARG A 293 -7.00 15.55 24.20
CA ARG A 293 -7.85 14.43 24.65
C ARG A 293 -7.81 13.25 23.68
N TYR A 294 -7.99 13.52 22.39
CA TYR A 294 -8.04 12.50 21.34
C TYR A 294 -7.51 13.09 20.04
N MET A 295 -6.76 12.31 19.25
CA MET A 295 -6.36 12.70 17.90
C MET A 295 -7.27 12.02 16.89
N ILE A 296 -7.98 12.81 16.08
CA ILE A 296 -8.76 12.30 14.95
C ILE A 296 -7.94 12.52 13.69
N ASN A 297 -7.54 11.44 13.01
CA ASN A 297 -6.88 11.54 11.71
C ASN A 297 -7.88 11.98 10.64
N TYR A 298 -7.38 12.65 9.60
CA TYR A 298 -8.22 13.04 8.47
C TYR A 298 -8.95 11.83 7.89
N PRO A 299 -10.24 11.97 7.56
CA PRO A 299 -10.97 10.89 6.93
C PRO A 299 -10.29 10.54 5.60
N GLU A 300 -9.85 9.29 5.49
CA GLU A 300 -9.36 8.72 4.24
C GLU A 300 -10.56 8.15 3.50
N TYR A 301 -10.71 8.56 2.24
CA TYR A 301 -11.67 7.96 1.34
C TYR A 301 -11.05 6.71 0.73
N THR A 302 -11.67 5.56 0.99
CA THR A 302 -11.24 4.26 0.50
C THR A 302 -12.39 3.56 -0.19
N ARG A 303 -12.11 3.03 -1.39
CA ARG A 303 -13.05 2.22 -2.17
C ARG A 303 -12.72 0.75 -1.98
N GLU A 304 -13.71 -0.06 -1.59
CA GLU A 304 -13.57 -1.51 -1.55
C GLU A 304 -13.97 -2.18 -2.87
N GLU A 305 -13.49 -3.40 -3.10
CA GLU A 305 -13.72 -4.17 -4.35
C GLU A 305 -15.21 -4.42 -4.63
N GLU A 306 -16.08 -4.36 -3.61
CA GLU A 306 -17.53 -4.57 -3.74
C GLU A 306 -18.33 -3.30 -4.10
N GLY A 307 -17.67 -2.15 -4.30
CA GLY A 307 -18.32 -0.93 -4.77
C GLY A 307 -18.97 -0.07 -3.68
N GLU A 308 -18.66 -0.31 -2.40
CA GLU A 308 -19.05 0.57 -1.31
C GLU A 308 -17.98 1.65 -1.07
N ASP A 309 -18.40 2.91 -1.06
CA ASP A 309 -17.57 4.06 -0.71
C ASP A 309 -17.48 4.19 0.82
N LYS A 310 -16.27 4.06 1.36
CA LYS A 310 -16.02 4.15 2.80
C LYS A 310 -15.14 5.35 3.14
N LEU A 311 -15.57 6.12 4.12
CA LEU A 311 -14.74 7.10 4.82
C LEU A 311 -14.23 6.46 6.12
N ILE A 312 -12.92 6.48 6.29
CA ILE A 312 -12.27 5.91 7.47
C ILE A 312 -11.51 7.01 8.19
N PHE A 313 -11.78 7.21 9.47
CA PHE A 313 -10.96 8.05 10.34
C PHE A 313 -10.53 7.27 11.57
N SER A 314 -9.38 7.62 12.15
CA SER A 314 -8.87 6.96 13.35
C SER A 314 -8.89 7.92 14.52
N VAL A 315 -9.35 7.45 15.67
CA VAL A 315 -9.35 8.13 16.95
C VAL A 315 -8.27 7.48 17.82
N ILE A 316 -7.18 8.19 18.05
CA ILE A 316 -6.03 7.72 18.82
C ILE A 316 -5.99 8.50 20.14
N PRO A 317 -6.02 7.82 21.31
CA PRO A 317 -5.77 8.49 22.58
C PRO A 317 -4.32 8.99 22.59
N SER A 318 -4.12 10.29 22.83
CA SER A 318 -2.77 10.88 22.75
C SER A 318 -1.91 10.39 23.92
N VAL A 319 -0.83 9.68 23.62
CA VAL A 319 0.28 9.39 24.55
C VAL A 319 1.55 9.98 23.95
N ASN A 320 1.79 11.27 24.19
CA ASN A 320 2.97 11.96 23.66
C ASN A 320 4.25 11.74 24.47
N ASP A 321 4.27 10.95 25.54
CA ASP A 321 5.53 10.61 26.20
C ASP A 321 5.47 9.28 26.97
N THR A 322 6.59 8.57 26.98
CA THR A 322 6.74 7.16 27.41
C THR A 322 6.47 6.87 28.89
N ASP A 323 6.14 7.86 29.72
CA ASP A 323 6.07 7.69 31.18
C ASP A 323 4.79 8.19 31.88
N VAL A 324 3.78 8.69 31.14
CA VAL A 324 2.45 8.95 31.71
C VAL A 324 1.38 8.28 30.85
N LYS A 325 1.14 6.99 31.11
CA LYS A 325 -0.04 6.27 30.62
C LYS A 325 -1.27 6.73 31.40
N GLY A 326 -1.83 7.87 31.02
CA GLY A 326 -3.23 8.15 31.31
C GLY A 326 -4.07 7.16 30.51
N THR A 327 -4.64 6.15 31.15
CA THR A 327 -5.63 5.27 30.52
C THR A 327 -6.94 6.04 30.45
N PHE A 328 -7.29 6.55 29.27
CA PHE A 328 -8.63 7.10 28.95
C PHE A 328 -9.68 5.98 28.76
N GLU A 329 -9.29 4.74 29.08
CA GLU A 329 -10.16 3.57 29.09
C GLU A 329 -11.38 3.84 30.00
N GLY A 330 -12.57 3.60 29.45
CA GLY A 330 -13.82 3.82 30.17
C GLY A 330 -14.45 5.21 29.98
N GLU A 331 -13.77 6.16 29.33
CA GLU A 331 -14.38 7.45 28.98
C GLU A 331 -15.44 7.28 27.88
N THR A 332 -16.50 8.09 27.97
CA THR A 332 -17.53 8.16 26.92
C THR A 332 -17.09 9.16 25.85
N VAL A 333 -16.83 8.66 24.65
CA VAL A 333 -16.55 9.48 23.47
C VAL A 333 -17.87 9.74 22.74
N THR A 334 -18.09 10.98 22.32
CA THR A 334 -19.23 11.36 21.47
C THR A 334 -18.74 11.67 20.07
N LEU A 335 -19.26 10.94 19.09
CA LEU A 335 -19.11 11.19 17.66
C LEU A 335 -20.24 12.10 17.20
N THR A 336 -19.90 13.27 16.70
CA THR A 336 -20.85 14.21 16.08
C THR A 336 -20.69 14.15 14.56
N LEU A 337 -21.73 13.69 13.89
CA LEU A 337 -21.81 13.63 12.43
C LEU A 337 -22.32 14.97 11.91
N THR A 338 -21.45 15.69 11.21
CA THR A 338 -21.85 16.89 10.45
C THR A 338 -21.98 16.48 8.99
N THR A 339 -23.19 16.15 8.56
CA THR A 339 -23.44 15.73 7.16
C THR A 339 -23.43 16.95 6.25
N ILE A 340 -22.72 16.85 5.12
CA ILE A 340 -22.94 17.74 3.98
C ILE A 340 -24.36 17.46 3.46
N PRO A 341 -25.15 18.48 3.03
CA PRO A 341 -26.46 18.24 2.46
C PRO A 341 -26.43 17.16 1.39
N ASN A 342 -27.39 16.23 1.44
CA ASN A 342 -27.60 15.13 0.49
C ASN A 342 -26.57 13.98 0.53
N ILE A 343 -25.56 14.02 1.41
CA ILE A 343 -24.74 12.85 1.72
C ILE A 343 -25.43 12.07 2.84
N VAL A 344 -25.77 10.83 2.56
CA VAL A 344 -26.38 9.89 3.51
C VAL A 344 -25.30 8.96 4.03
N ILE A 345 -25.32 8.74 5.35
CA ILE A 345 -24.48 7.74 6.01
C ILE A 345 -25.28 6.44 6.09
N ASP A 346 -24.81 5.43 5.39
CA ASP A 346 -25.45 4.10 5.33
C ASP A 346 -25.16 3.29 6.59
N ASP A 347 -23.90 3.34 7.02
CA ASP A 347 -23.40 2.56 8.15
C ASP A 347 -22.34 3.35 8.90
N LEU A 348 -22.27 3.14 10.21
CA LEU A 348 -21.26 3.69 11.09
C LEU A 348 -20.74 2.56 11.98
N LYS A 349 -19.48 2.21 11.80
CA LYS A 349 -18.79 1.19 12.58
C LYS A 349 -17.64 1.81 13.35
N VAL A 350 -17.44 1.35 14.57
CA VAL A 350 -16.27 1.69 15.35
C VAL A 350 -15.54 0.39 15.67
N SER A 351 -14.26 0.31 15.33
CA SER A 351 -13.43 -0.87 15.51
C SER A 351 -12.13 -0.54 16.22
N TYR A 352 -11.49 -1.52 16.85
CA TYR A 352 -10.17 -1.41 17.47
C TYR A 352 -9.43 -2.73 17.35
N LYS A 353 -8.10 -2.73 17.48
CA LYS A 353 -7.31 -3.96 17.54
C LYS A 353 -6.96 -4.27 18.98
N LYS A 354 -7.21 -5.50 19.41
CA LYS A 354 -6.82 -5.97 20.74
C LYS A 354 -5.31 -6.20 20.77
N LYS A 355 -4.59 -5.61 21.73
CA LYS A 355 -3.15 -5.86 21.94
C LYS A 355 -2.93 -7.36 22.22
N SER A 356 -2.01 -8.00 21.50
CA SER A 356 -1.49 -9.34 21.84
C SER A 356 -0.59 -9.25 23.07
N GLU A 357 -0.61 -10.27 23.94
CA GLU A 357 0.30 -10.37 25.10
C GLU A 357 1.75 -10.59 24.60
N GLY A 358 2.48 -9.49 24.41
CA GLY A 358 3.86 -9.51 23.90
C GLY A 358 4.04 -8.40 22.87
N GLY A 359 4.28 -7.18 23.36
CA GLY A 359 4.14 -5.95 22.59
C GLY A 359 5.04 -5.84 21.35
N GLU A 360 4.41 -5.37 20.27
CA GLU A 360 4.81 -4.21 19.46
C GLU A 360 3.55 -3.74 18.71
N ILE A 361 3.20 -2.46 18.83
CA ILE A 361 2.16 -1.85 17.99
C ILE A 361 2.91 -1.30 16.77
N GLU A 362 3.07 -2.10 15.72
CA GLU A 362 3.42 -1.51 14.42
C GLU A 362 2.19 -0.75 13.92
N ALA A 363 2.28 0.58 13.94
CA ALA A 363 1.36 1.43 13.19
C ALA A 363 1.39 0.97 11.72
N PRO A 364 0.24 0.79 11.04
CA PRO A 364 0.25 0.45 9.64
C PRO A 364 0.80 1.64 8.84
N ARG A 365 2.09 1.59 8.48
CA ARG A 365 2.60 2.34 7.34
C ARG A 365 2.02 1.69 6.08
N ARG A 366 1.11 2.41 5.41
CA ARG A 366 0.69 2.24 4.00
C ARG A 366 0.68 0.80 3.48
N ALA A 367 -0.49 0.16 3.46
CA ALA A 367 -0.74 -0.94 2.54
C ALA A 367 -1.47 -0.41 1.30
N SER A 368 -0.69 -0.01 0.29
CA SER A 368 -1.18 0.05 -1.09
C SER A 368 -1.29 -1.38 -1.62
N ARG A 369 -2.51 -1.76 -2.05
CA ARG A 369 -2.87 -2.99 -2.78
C ARG A 369 -2.70 -4.33 -2.04
N ALA A 370 -3.75 -5.15 -2.18
CA ALA A 370 -3.90 -6.57 -1.83
C ALA A 370 -4.25 -6.91 -0.37
N ASN A 371 -5.54 -7.20 -0.18
CA ASN A 371 -6.19 -8.10 0.80
C ASN A 371 -5.31 -8.72 1.89
N LYS A 372 -5.51 -8.25 3.12
CA LYS A 372 -5.36 -9.07 4.35
C LYS A 372 -6.54 -8.76 5.28
N GLU A 373 -7.45 -9.73 5.31
CA GLU A 373 -8.74 -9.74 6.00
C GLU A 373 -8.69 -9.30 7.48
N ASP A 374 -9.80 -8.65 7.87
CA ASP A 374 -10.35 -8.21 9.16
C ASP A 374 -10.18 -9.10 10.43
N ARG A 375 -9.31 -10.11 10.46
CA ARG A 375 -9.27 -11.13 11.52
C ARG A 375 -8.90 -10.63 12.92
N ASP A 376 -8.37 -9.42 13.06
CA ASP A 376 -7.95 -8.83 14.35
C ASP A 376 -8.75 -7.58 14.77
N LYS A 377 -9.80 -7.18 14.01
CA LYS A 377 -10.66 -6.04 14.38
C LYS A 377 -11.76 -6.46 15.35
N CYS A 378 -11.85 -5.78 16.49
CA CYS A 378 -12.96 -5.87 17.44
C CYS A 378 -13.87 -4.66 17.24
N TYR A 379 -15.17 -4.88 17.05
CA TYR A 379 -16.14 -3.79 16.91
C TYR A 379 -16.69 -3.34 18.27
N LEU A 380 -16.79 -2.04 18.48
CA LEU A 380 -17.42 -1.42 19.64
C LEU A 380 -18.92 -1.26 19.41
N GLU A 381 -19.69 -1.43 20.48
CA GLU A 381 -21.11 -1.12 20.46
C GLU A 381 -21.31 0.41 20.51
N LEU A 382 -22.03 0.93 19.51
CA LEU A 382 -22.38 2.34 19.43
C LEU A 382 -23.75 2.58 20.06
N THR A 383 -23.83 3.57 20.94
CA THR A 383 -25.09 4.09 21.46
C THR A 383 -25.49 5.31 20.66
N LYS A 384 -26.52 5.18 19.82
CA LYS A 384 -27.13 6.32 19.12
C LYS A 384 -27.83 7.23 20.13
N VAL A 385 -27.39 8.48 20.21
CA VAL A 385 -27.99 9.52 21.07
C VAL A 385 -29.11 10.23 20.30
N ASP A 386 -28.82 10.64 19.06
CA ASP A 386 -29.78 11.16 18.08
C ASP A 386 -29.27 10.91 16.65
N ASP A 387 -29.90 11.51 15.63
CA ASP A 387 -29.53 11.29 14.22
C ASP A 387 -28.14 11.81 13.84
N THR A 388 -27.56 12.69 14.66
CA THR A 388 -26.25 13.31 14.45
C THR A 388 -25.22 12.93 15.51
N HIS A 389 -25.61 12.25 16.59
CA HIS A 389 -24.71 11.95 17.72
C HIS A 389 -24.72 10.46 18.07
N TYR A 390 -23.52 9.88 18.14
CA TYR A 390 -23.28 8.50 18.58
C TYR A 390 -22.26 8.50 19.70
N THR A 391 -22.35 7.55 20.63
CA THR A 391 -21.40 7.43 21.73
C THR A 391 -20.84 6.03 21.84
N PHE A 392 -19.60 5.92 22.28
CA PHE A 392 -18.96 4.65 22.63
C PHE A 392 -18.03 4.83 23.83
N ILE A 393 -17.68 3.73 24.48
CA ILE A 393 -16.72 3.72 25.57
C ILE A 393 -15.32 3.44 25.01
N MET A 394 -14.37 4.32 25.30
CA MET A 394 -13.00 4.21 24.80
C MET A 394 -12.32 2.96 25.40
N PRO A 395 -11.79 2.04 24.58
CA PRO A 395 -10.98 0.91 25.04
C PRO A 395 -9.52 1.34 25.30
N ASP A 396 -8.71 0.48 25.94
CA ASP A 396 -7.24 0.66 25.99
C ASP A 396 -6.56 0.31 24.64
N ALA A 397 -7.02 0.92 23.56
CA ALA A 397 -6.51 0.73 22.22
C ALA A 397 -6.85 1.92 21.31
N ASP A 398 -6.12 2.03 20.20
CA ASP A 398 -6.49 2.92 19.10
C ASP A 398 -7.81 2.45 18.49
N VAL A 399 -8.65 3.41 18.14
CA VAL A 399 -9.97 3.17 17.58
C VAL A 399 -10.01 3.67 16.14
N TRP A 400 -10.73 2.97 15.28
CA TRP A 400 -11.05 3.35 13.91
C TRP A 400 -12.56 3.51 13.80
N VAL A 401 -12.99 4.56 13.12
CA VAL A 401 -14.37 4.81 12.78
C VAL A 401 -14.49 4.72 11.27
N GLU A 402 -15.34 3.83 10.82
CA GLU A 402 -15.56 3.49 9.43
C GLU A 402 -17.02 3.83 9.11
N THR A 403 -17.26 4.56 8.03
CA THR A 403 -18.62 4.87 7.60
C THR A 403 -18.77 4.70 6.10
N SER A 404 -19.86 4.06 5.68
CA SER A 404 -20.24 3.99 4.27
C SER A 404 -21.15 5.18 3.95
N VAL A 405 -20.90 5.83 2.81
CA VAL A 405 -21.68 7.01 2.39
C VAL A 405 -22.13 6.89 0.94
N HIS A 406 -23.28 7.50 0.64
CA HIS A 406 -23.70 7.73 -0.73
C HIS A 406 -24.38 9.10 -0.88
N TYR A 407 -24.48 9.56 -2.12
CA TYR A 407 -25.18 10.81 -2.45
C TYR A 407 -26.62 10.55 -2.91
N GLU A 408 -27.59 11.17 -2.24
CA GLU A 408 -29.01 11.15 -2.62
C GLU A 408 -29.47 12.47 -3.23
N GLY A 409 -29.70 12.47 -4.53
CA GLY A 409 -30.32 13.57 -5.24
C GLY A 409 -31.75 13.28 -5.69
N LYS A 410 -32.46 14.35 -6.09
CA LYS A 410 -33.85 14.26 -6.55
C LYS A 410 -34.02 13.47 -7.87
N TYR A 411 -33.04 13.52 -8.77
CA TYR A 411 -33.16 12.97 -10.12
C TYR A 411 -32.23 11.78 -10.30
N ALA A 412 -32.77 10.64 -10.75
CA ALA A 412 -32.00 9.42 -10.94
C ALA A 412 -30.99 9.53 -12.08
N ILE A 413 -29.84 8.87 -11.90
CA ILE A 413 -28.81 8.67 -12.92
C ILE A 413 -28.80 7.19 -13.27
N SER A 414 -28.93 6.87 -14.55
CA SER A 414 -28.87 5.49 -15.04
C SER A 414 -27.75 5.31 -16.05
N ILE A 415 -27.09 4.15 -16.01
CA ILE A 415 -26.08 3.76 -17.00
C ILE A 415 -26.75 2.81 -17.99
N ALA A 416 -26.52 3.01 -19.28
CA ALA A 416 -27.07 2.16 -20.32
C ALA A 416 -26.50 0.73 -20.22
N PRO A 417 -27.32 -0.31 -20.46
CA PRO A 417 -26.96 -1.70 -20.18
C PRO A 417 -25.79 -2.24 -21.01
N GLU A 418 -25.46 -1.59 -22.12
CA GLU A 418 -24.28 -1.90 -22.94
C GLU A 418 -22.94 -1.56 -22.27
N ILE A 419 -22.94 -0.68 -21.25
CA ILE A 419 -21.76 -0.32 -20.47
C ILE A 419 -21.72 -1.22 -19.23
N ASN A 420 -20.61 -1.94 -19.04
CA ASN A 420 -20.37 -2.62 -17.76
C ASN A 420 -20.32 -1.56 -16.65
N SER A 421 -21.18 -1.69 -15.63
CA SER A 421 -21.23 -0.77 -14.48
C SER A 421 -19.91 -0.68 -13.72
N GLU A 422 -19.03 -1.69 -13.80
CA GLU A 422 -17.68 -1.64 -13.23
C GLU A 422 -16.72 -0.75 -14.04
N SER A 423 -17.04 -0.48 -15.30
CA SER A 423 -16.20 0.31 -16.22
C SER A 423 -16.57 1.79 -16.24
N LEU A 424 -17.69 2.20 -15.65
CA LEU A 424 -18.09 3.61 -15.60
C LEU A 424 -18.50 3.99 -14.18
N ARG A 425 -17.75 4.92 -13.60
CA ARG A 425 -18.07 5.53 -12.32
C ARG A 425 -18.78 6.86 -12.54
N VAL A 426 -19.83 7.11 -11.76
CA VAL A 426 -20.50 8.42 -11.67
C VAL A 426 -20.35 8.95 -10.25
N SER A 427 -19.87 10.18 -10.10
CA SER A 427 -19.64 10.77 -8.79
C SER A 427 -20.15 12.20 -8.67
N VAL A 428 -20.52 12.56 -7.45
CA VAL A 428 -20.82 13.92 -6.99
C VAL A 428 -19.96 14.16 -5.75
N TYR A 429 -19.13 15.21 -5.77
CA TYR A 429 -18.15 15.47 -4.70
C TYR A 429 -17.22 14.30 -4.38
N ASP A 430 -16.76 13.57 -5.40
CA ASP A 430 -15.93 12.37 -5.27
C ASP A 430 -16.60 11.18 -4.58
N ILE A 431 -17.93 11.19 -4.44
CA ILE A 431 -18.74 10.09 -3.87
C ILE A 431 -19.60 9.49 -4.96
N ASP A 432 -19.68 8.16 -5.00
CA ASP A 432 -20.51 7.44 -5.95
C ASP A 432 -21.98 7.86 -5.83
N ALA A 433 -22.57 8.22 -6.98
CA ALA A 433 -23.89 8.84 -7.03
C ALA A 433 -24.80 8.11 -8.01
N GLN A 434 -25.92 7.60 -7.50
CA GLN A 434 -27.00 7.01 -8.31
C GLN A 434 -28.12 8.03 -8.62
N SER A 435 -28.05 9.20 -8.02
CA SER A 435 -28.98 10.30 -8.21
C SER A 435 -28.30 11.64 -7.93
N ALA A 436 -28.81 12.74 -8.49
CA ALA A 436 -28.29 14.08 -8.25
C ALA A 436 -29.37 15.16 -8.29
N ASN A 437 -29.09 16.33 -7.72
CA ASN A 437 -29.97 17.50 -7.79
C ASN A 437 -29.64 18.34 -9.02
N GLU A 438 -30.63 19.11 -9.49
CA GLU A 438 -30.40 20.09 -10.56
C GLU A 438 -29.28 21.07 -10.17
N GLY A 439 -28.31 21.27 -11.05
CA GLY A 439 -27.18 22.16 -10.81
C GLY A 439 -25.94 21.51 -10.20
N ASP A 440 -26.04 20.26 -9.74
CA ASP A 440 -24.88 19.51 -9.24
C ASP A 440 -23.87 19.25 -10.37
N ASN A 441 -22.58 19.34 -10.06
CA ASN A 441 -21.52 18.98 -10.99
C ASN A 441 -21.23 17.48 -10.89
N ILE A 442 -21.52 16.76 -11.96
CA ILE A 442 -21.37 15.31 -12.04
C ILE A 442 -20.04 14.99 -12.71
N TRP A 443 -19.28 14.08 -12.12
CA TRP A 443 -18.06 13.52 -12.70
C TRP A 443 -18.28 12.10 -13.20
N LEU A 444 -17.75 11.80 -14.38
CA LEU A 444 -17.76 10.49 -15.01
C LEU A 444 -16.32 10.00 -15.18
N TYR A 445 -16.03 8.79 -14.71
CA TYR A 445 -14.75 8.14 -14.88
C TYR A 445 -14.95 6.81 -15.62
N THR A 446 -14.49 6.72 -16.86
CA THR A 446 -14.71 5.55 -17.73
C THR A 446 -13.65 4.46 -17.58
N GLY A 447 -12.61 4.69 -16.76
CA GLY A 447 -11.49 3.75 -16.59
C GLY A 447 -10.67 3.49 -17.87
N THR A 448 -10.94 4.23 -18.95
CA THR A 448 -10.29 4.10 -20.26
C THR A 448 -10.39 5.40 -21.06
N GLU A 449 -9.37 5.74 -21.85
CA GLU A 449 -9.42 6.90 -22.75
C GLU A 449 -10.14 6.59 -24.07
N GLY A 450 -10.37 5.32 -24.38
CA GLY A 450 -11.07 4.87 -25.59
C GLY A 450 -12.58 5.03 -25.45
N VAL A 451 -13.09 6.25 -25.49
CA VAL A 451 -14.52 6.55 -25.31
C VAL A 451 -15.08 7.13 -26.61
N ASP A 452 -15.96 6.38 -27.26
CA ASP A 452 -16.69 6.84 -28.44
C ASP A 452 -18.18 7.07 -28.10
N ASN A 453 -18.83 7.96 -28.86
CA ASN A 453 -20.29 8.18 -28.81
C ASN A 453 -20.88 8.46 -27.41
N LEU A 454 -20.12 9.11 -26.52
CA LEU A 454 -20.63 9.52 -25.20
C LEU A 454 -21.84 10.43 -25.37
N SER A 455 -22.97 10.03 -24.79
CA SER A 455 -24.21 10.79 -24.79
C SER A 455 -24.93 10.67 -23.45
N ILE A 456 -25.58 11.76 -23.06
CA ILE A 456 -26.31 11.86 -21.80
C ILE A 456 -27.69 12.42 -22.12
N THR A 457 -28.73 11.66 -21.79
CA THR A 457 -30.11 12.05 -22.11
C THR A 457 -30.44 13.40 -21.46
N GLY A 458 -30.85 14.37 -22.28
CA GLY A 458 -31.23 15.69 -21.80
C GLY A 458 -30.08 16.67 -21.53
N VAL A 459 -28.83 16.28 -21.82
CA VAL A 459 -27.64 17.14 -21.74
C VAL A 459 -27.04 17.28 -23.15
N PRO A 460 -26.94 18.51 -23.70
CA PRO A 460 -26.31 18.73 -25.00
C PRO A 460 -24.83 18.32 -24.99
N SER A 461 -24.32 17.78 -26.11
CA SER A 461 -22.93 17.30 -26.23
C SER A 461 -21.89 18.37 -25.88
N GLU A 462 -22.16 19.62 -26.25
CA GLU A 462 -21.29 20.78 -26.00
C GLU A 462 -21.24 21.20 -24.53
N SER A 463 -22.15 20.69 -23.70
CA SER A 463 -22.19 20.93 -22.25
C SER A 463 -21.46 19.84 -21.45
N ILE A 464 -20.95 18.81 -22.12
CA ILE A 464 -20.11 17.78 -21.52
C ILE A 464 -18.65 18.25 -21.66
N THR A 465 -17.97 18.40 -20.53
CA THR A 465 -16.55 18.79 -20.50
C THR A 465 -15.69 17.54 -20.49
N ASP A 466 -14.76 17.45 -21.44
CA ASP A 466 -13.72 16.41 -21.49
C ASP A 466 -12.46 16.91 -20.76
N HIS A 467 -12.11 16.25 -19.66
CA HIS A 467 -10.91 16.54 -18.88
C HIS A 467 -9.71 15.69 -19.30
N HIS A 468 -9.83 14.94 -20.39
CA HIS A 468 -8.88 13.96 -20.90
C HIS A 468 -8.71 12.76 -19.96
N GLY A 469 -8.10 11.68 -20.46
CA GLY A 469 -7.84 10.47 -19.66
C GLY A 469 -9.09 9.64 -19.34
N GLY A 470 -10.20 9.82 -20.08
CA GLY A 470 -11.47 9.14 -19.79
C GLY A 470 -12.30 9.80 -18.68
N ASN A 471 -12.02 11.07 -18.37
CA ASN A 471 -12.73 11.81 -17.33
C ASN A 471 -13.60 12.89 -17.96
N TYR A 472 -14.89 12.90 -17.59
CA TYR A 472 -15.85 13.88 -18.11
C TYR A 472 -16.61 14.53 -16.96
N SER A 473 -17.10 15.74 -17.18
CA SER A 473 -18.04 16.36 -16.25
C SER A 473 -19.17 17.10 -16.94
N PHE A 474 -20.30 17.22 -16.26
CA PHE A 474 -21.46 17.98 -16.74
C PHE A 474 -22.32 18.44 -15.56
N VAL A 475 -23.20 19.41 -15.81
CA VAL A 475 -24.16 19.90 -14.82
C VAL A 475 -25.46 19.11 -14.92
N MET A 476 -25.93 18.57 -13.79
CA MET A 476 -27.15 17.77 -13.74
C MET A 476 -28.39 18.60 -14.13
N PRO A 477 -29.21 18.15 -15.10
CA PRO A 477 -30.44 18.83 -15.48
C PRO A 477 -31.60 18.55 -14.51
N ALA A 478 -32.68 19.30 -14.62
CA ALA A 478 -33.90 19.15 -13.82
C ALA A 478 -34.76 17.91 -14.18
N GLN A 479 -34.13 16.79 -14.57
CA GLN A 479 -34.79 15.55 -15.00
C GLN A 479 -33.85 14.34 -14.82
N PRO A 480 -34.37 13.11 -14.74
CA PRO A 480 -33.55 11.90 -14.76
C PRO A 480 -32.75 11.78 -16.05
N ILE A 481 -31.56 11.19 -15.98
CA ILE A 481 -30.65 11.03 -17.13
C ILE A 481 -30.30 9.56 -17.37
N THR A 482 -29.88 9.26 -18.60
CA THR A 482 -29.24 7.99 -18.95
C THR A 482 -27.95 8.28 -19.69
N ILE A 483 -26.86 7.67 -19.25
CA ILE A 483 -25.51 7.79 -19.81
C ILE A 483 -25.27 6.60 -20.74
N SER A 484 -24.87 6.86 -21.98
CA SER A 484 -24.50 5.84 -22.98
C SER A 484 -23.13 6.21 -23.57
N ALA A 485 -22.27 5.22 -23.79
CA ALA A 485 -20.97 5.36 -24.44
C ALA A 485 -20.48 4.01 -24.99
N ASP A 486 -19.68 4.06 -26.05
CA ASP A 486 -18.96 2.91 -26.57
C ASP A 486 -17.55 2.88 -25.95
N LEU A 487 -17.37 2.05 -24.91
CA LEU A 487 -16.08 1.92 -24.22
C LEU A 487 -15.17 0.91 -24.93
N LYS A 488 -13.94 1.34 -25.19
CA LYS A 488 -12.84 0.55 -25.75
C LYS A 488 -11.66 0.59 -24.78
N PHE A 489 -10.90 -0.49 -24.71
CA PHE A 489 -9.82 -0.65 -23.74
C PHE A 489 -8.47 -0.81 -24.43
N ARG A 490 -7.43 -0.27 -23.77
CA ARG A 490 -6.07 -0.24 -24.30
C ARG A 490 -5.53 -1.66 -24.48
N LEU A 491 -4.93 -1.91 -25.64
CA LEU A 491 -4.18 -3.12 -25.96
C LEU A 491 -2.69 -2.76 -26.12
N PHE A 492 -1.92 -3.00 -25.07
CA PHE A 492 -0.49 -2.71 -25.08
C PHE A 492 0.35 -3.94 -25.45
N TYR A 493 1.34 -3.75 -26.32
CA TYR A 493 2.31 -4.77 -26.70
C TYR A 493 3.52 -4.14 -27.38
N VAL A 494 4.61 -4.91 -27.52
CA VAL A 494 5.81 -4.49 -28.25
C VAL A 494 5.87 -5.21 -29.60
N LYS A 495 5.93 -4.45 -30.70
CA LYS A 495 5.99 -5.00 -32.07
C LYS A 495 7.25 -5.83 -32.35
N THR A 496 8.39 -5.39 -31.84
CA THR A 496 9.71 -5.97 -32.13
C THR A 496 10.57 -5.86 -30.88
N GLN A 497 11.21 -6.95 -30.45
CA GLN A 497 12.21 -6.89 -29.37
C GLN A 497 13.60 -6.46 -29.90
N GLU A 498 14.47 -6.02 -29.00
CA GLU A 498 15.82 -5.52 -29.27
C GLU A 498 16.61 -6.42 -30.27
N GLY A 499 17.08 -5.84 -31.38
CA GLY A 499 17.88 -6.55 -32.39
C GLY A 499 17.15 -7.08 -33.64
N GLU A 500 15.93 -6.62 -33.93
CA GLU A 500 15.12 -6.83 -35.17
C GLU A 500 14.79 -8.28 -35.59
N LYS A 501 15.25 -9.29 -34.84
CA LYS A 501 15.11 -10.69 -35.24
C LYS A 501 13.73 -11.30 -35.00
N CYS A 502 12.96 -10.74 -34.07
CA CYS A 502 11.67 -11.29 -33.65
C CYS A 502 10.57 -10.24 -33.67
N SER A 503 9.35 -10.61 -34.06
CA SER A 503 8.20 -9.71 -34.14
C SER A 503 6.91 -10.32 -33.60
N LEU A 504 6.02 -9.43 -33.17
CA LEU A 504 4.64 -9.69 -32.79
C LEU A 504 3.72 -8.81 -33.66
N ALA A 505 2.90 -9.44 -34.49
CA ALA A 505 1.83 -8.79 -35.21
C ALA A 505 0.50 -9.04 -34.50
N VAL A 506 -0.29 -7.99 -34.33
CA VAL A 506 -1.58 -8.04 -33.63
C VAL A 506 -2.67 -7.56 -34.58
N SER A 507 -3.79 -8.28 -34.58
CA SER A 507 -4.98 -7.91 -35.36
C SER A 507 -6.25 -8.15 -34.59
N VAL A 508 -7.28 -7.37 -34.88
CA VAL A 508 -8.62 -7.48 -34.29
C VAL A 508 -9.62 -7.72 -35.40
N ASP A 509 -10.38 -8.82 -35.31
CA ASP A 509 -11.29 -9.28 -36.37
C ASP A 509 -10.62 -9.30 -37.77
N GLY A 510 -9.32 -9.60 -37.83
CA GLY A 510 -8.53 -9.68 -39.06
C GLY A 510 -7.93 -8.36 -39.56
N ASN A 511 -8.19 -7.22 -38.90
CA ASN A 511 -7.57 -5.94 -39.22
C ASN A 511 -6.36 -5.69 -38.32
N ALA A 512 -5.23 -5.28 -38.90
CA ALA A 512 -4.04 -4.94 -38.11
C ALA A 512 -4.33 -3.78 -37.17
N VAL A 513 -3.82 -3.87 -35.95
CA VAL A 513 -3.85 -2.80 -34.94
C VAL A 513 -2.43 -2.43 -34.57
N GLU A 514 -2.25 -1.24 -34.02
CA GLU A 514 -0.99 -0.71 -33.51
C GLU A 514 -0.89 -0.87 -31.98
N PRO A 515 0.32 -0.86 -31.41
CA PRO A 515 0.50 -0.77 -29.97
C PRO A 515 -0.27 0.41 -29.40
N ASP A 516 -0.91 0.20 -28.25
CA ASP A 516 -1.72 1.20 -27.54
C ASP A 516 -3.05 1.57 -28.20
N ASP A 517 -3.46 0.86 -29.26
CA ASP A 517 -4.81 1.00 -29.80
C ASP A 517 -5.88 0.58 -28.79
N TYR A 518 -7.06 1.20 -28.92
CA TYR A 518 -8.23 0.94 -28.08
C TYR A 518 -9.18 -0.03 -28.78
N VAL A 519 -9.47 -1.15 -28.13
CA VAL A 519 -10.27 -2.26 -28.67
C VAL A 519 -11.53 -2.48 -27.84
N ALA A 520 -12.68 -2.62 -28.52
CA ALA A 520 -13.95 -2.89 -27.85
C ALA A 520 -13.95 -4.29 -27.18
N PRO A 521 -14.60 -4.45 -26.02
CA PRO A 521 -14.80 -5.76 -25.39
C PRO A 521 -15.49 -6.78 -26.31
N GLY A 522 -15.21 -8.06 -26.10
CA GLY A 522 -15.80 -9.16 -26.86
C GLY A 522 -15.19 -9.38 -28.25
N LYS A 523 -14.32 -8.49 -28.71
CA LYS A 523 -13.59 -8.63 -29.98
C LYS A 523 -12.53 -9.72 -29.92
N ILE A 524 -12.32 -10.44 -31.02
CA ILE A 524 -11.28 -11.47 -31.10
C ILE A 524 -9.97 -10.82 -31.50
N VAL A 525 -8.99 -10.89 -30.61
CA VAL A 525 -7.62 -10.43 -30.84
C VAL A 525 -6.78 -11.62 -31.28
N THR A 526 -6.08 -11.48 -32.40
CA THR A 526 -5.17 -12.49 -32.95
C THR A 526 -3.73 -11.99 -32.86
N LEU A 527 -2.89 -12.77 -32.18
CA LEU A 527 -1.45 -12.56 -32.00
C LEU A 527 -0.70 -13.49 -32.94
N THR A 528 0.15 -12.95 -33.80
CA THR A 528 1.04 -13.72 -34.68
C THR A 528 2.48 -13.41 -34.33
N VAL A 529 3.20 -14.42 -33.86
CA VAL A 529 4.62 -14.30 -33.52
C VAL A 529 5.49 -14.75 -34.68
N ALA A 530 6.63 -14.10 -34.91
CA ALA A 530 7.57 -14.53 -35.93
C ALA A 530 9.01 -14.30 -35.49
N SER A 531 9.90 -15.19 -35.91
CA SER A 531 11.34 -14.99 -35.78
C SER A 531 12.04 -15.22 -37.12
N THR A 532 12.95 -14.31 -37.45
CA THR A 532 13.87 -14.42 -38.58
C THR A 532 15.15 -15.16 -38.19
N ASP A 533 15.44 -15.29 -36.88
CA ASP A 533 16.52 -16.11 -36.36
C ASP A 533 15.97 -17.47 -35.94
N LYS A 534 16.30 -18.51 -36.71
CA LYS A 534 15.85 -19.89 -36.43
C LYS A 534 16.33 -20.43 -35.08
N ASN A 535 17.25 -19.74 -34.41
CA ASN A 535 17.75 -20.10 -33.08
C ASN A 535 17.03 -19.35 -31.94
N LEU A 536 15.98 -18.58 -32.23
CA LEU A 536 15.14 -17.95 -31.21
C LEU A 536 13.74 -18.56 -31.25
N MET A 537 13.25 -18.96 -30.09
CA MET A 537 11.90 -19.49 -29.90
C MET A 537 11.19 -18.69 -28.80
N VAL A 538 9.86 -18.70 -28.83
CA VAL A 538 9.06 -18.08 -27.77
C VAL A 538 9.33 -18.81 -26.45
N SER A 539 9.77 -18.06 -25.44
CA SER A 539 9.95 -18.53 -24.07
C SER A 539 8.60 -18.57 -23.34
N TYR A 540 7.89 -17.45 -23.39
CA TYR A 540 6.50 -17.36 -22.95
C TYR A 540 5.75 -16.25 -23.71
N LEU A 541 4.44 -16.44 -23.83
CA LEU A 541 3.48 -15.48 -24.36
C LEU A 541 2.30 -15.44 -23.38
N ARG A 542 2.03 -14.29 -22.78
CA ARG A 542 0.97 -14.10 -21.79
C ARG A 542 0.20 -12.82 -22.09
N VAL A 543 -1.08 -12.82 -21.73
CA VAL A 543 -1.93 -11.63 -21.78
C VAL A 543 -2.39 -11.36 -20.36
N ARG A 544 -2.07 -10.17 -19.85
CA ARG A 544 -2.43 -9.71 -18.50
C ARG A 544 -3.49 -8.62 -18.59
N LYS A 545 -4.47 -8.65 -17.69
CA LYS A 545 -5.36 -7.52 -17.43
C LYS A 545 -4.62 -6.43 -16.64
N SER A 546 -5.10 -5.20 -16.71
CA SER A 546 -4.71 -4.13 -15.79
C SER A 546 -5.13 -4.50 -14.36
N GLY A 547 -4.25 -5.17 -13.59
CA GLY A 547 -4.59 -5.78 -12.30
C GLY A 547 -3.90 -7.12 -11.99
N ASP A 548 -3.00 -7.59 -12.85
CA ASP A 548 -2.19 -8.83 -12.70
C ASP A 548 -2.92 -10.18 -12.89
N ASP A 549 -4.21 -10.16 -13.22
CA ASP A 549 -4.93 -11.33 -13.70
C ASP A 549 -4.54 -11.72 -15.14
N TYR A 550 -4.56 -13.02 -15.45
CA TYR A 550 -4.29 -13.53 -16.81
C TYR A 550 -5.56 -13.71 -17.63
N VAL A 551 -5.48 -13.37 -18.92
CA VAL A 551 -6.51 -13.68 -19.91
C VAL A 551 -6.17 -15.01 -20.58
N PRO A 552 -7.10 -16.00 -20.63
CA PRO A 552 -6.88 -17.26 -21.30
C PRO A 552 -6.50 -17.07 -22.78
N LEU A 553 -5.40 -17.70 -23.18
CA LEU A 553 -4.87 -17.61 -24.53
C LEU A 553 -5.04 -18.97 -25.24
N THR A 554 -5.61 -18.96 -26.44
CA THR A 554 -5.79 -20.17 -27.25
C THR A 554 -4.83 -20.18 -28.43
N GLN A 555 -3.97 -21.18 -28.54
CA GLN A 555 -3.14 -21.39 -29.73
C GLN A 555 -4.00 -21.96 -30.87
N THR A 556 -4.02 -21.28 -32.01
CA THR A 556 -4.84 -21.65 -33.17
C THR A 556 -4.01 -22.05 -34.40
N GLY A 557 -2.69 -21.87 -34.33
CA GLY A 557 -1.71 -22.36 -35.30
C GLY A 557 -0.30 -22.34 -34.71
N ASP A 558 0.69 -22.78 -35.50
CA ASP A 558 2.09 -22.94 -35.02
C ASP A 558 2.65 -21.67 -34.35
N ASN A 559 2.29 -20.50 -34.88
CA ASN A 559 2.75 -19.19 -34.43
C ASN A 559 1.60 -18.19 -34.20
N THR A 560 0.38 -18.69 -34.04
CA THR A 560 -0.82 -17.84 -33.95
C THR A 560 -1.63 -18.19 -32.72
N TYR A 561 -2.00 -17.15 -31.97
CA TYR A 561 -2.72 -17.24 -30.72
C TYR A 561 -3.89 -16.26 -30.72
N THR A 562 -4.95 -16.58 -30.00
CA THR A 562 -6.16 -15.76 -29.93
C THR A 562 -6.65 -15.61 -28.50
N PHE A 563 -7.23 -14.45 -28.19
CA PHE A 563 -7.99 -14.21 -26.97
C PHE A 563 -9.17 -13.27 -27.27
N VAL A 564 -10.15 -13.25 -26.36
CA VAL A 564 -11.30 -12.34 -26.44
C VAL A 564 -10.99 -11.11 -25.58
N MET A 565 -11.08 -9.91 -26.16
CA MET A 565 -10.80 -8.66 -25.46
C MET A 565 -11.74 -8.50 -24.25
N PRO A 566 -11.22 -8.37 -23.02
CA PRO A 566 -12.05 -8.18 -21.84
C PRO A 566 -12.54 -6.72 -21.73
N GLY A 567 -13.44 -6.46 -20.78
CA GLY A 567 -13.91 -5.12 -20.39
C GLY A 567 -12.87 -4.29 -19.61
N CYS A 568 -11.58 -4.48 -19.87
CA CYS A 568 -10.48 -3.79 -19.20
C CYS A 568 -9.24 -3.75 -20.10
N GLY A 569 -8.29 -2.85 -19.80
CA GLY A 569 -7.01 -2.77 -20.52
C GLY A 569 -6.17 -4.04 -20.37
N VAL A 570 -5.44 -4.42 -21.42
CA VAL A 570 -4.58 -5.61 -21.42
C VAL A 570 -3.16 -5.30 -21.91
N THR A 571 -2.21 -6.05 -21.37
CA THR A 571 -0.81 -6.06 -21.79
C THR A 571 -0.46 -7.44 -22.32
N VAL A 572 0.14 -7.49 -23.51
CA VAL A 572 0.70 -8.72 -24.09
C VAL A 572 2.19 -8.76 -23.79
N ASP A 573 2.62 -9.75 -23.00
CA ASP A 573 4.02 -10.03 -22.75
C ASP A 573 4.50 -11.18 -23.60
N LEU A 574 5.57 -10.92 -24.33
CA LEU A 574 6.23 -11.89 -25.19
C LEU A 574 7.72 -11.84 -24.90
N GLU A 575 8.30 -12.99 -24.58
CA GLU A 575 9.74 -13.15 -24.37
C GLU A 575 10.29 -14.22 -25.31
N TRP A 576 11.51 -13.98 -25.79
CA TRP A 576 12.25 -14.88 -26.67
C TRP A 576 13.48 -15.43 -25.97
N GLY A 577 13.83 -16.67 -26.29
CA GLY A 577 15.01 -17.32 -25.73
C GLY A 577 15.64 -18.28 -26.72
N LEU A 578 16.89 -18.66 -26.44
CA LEU A 578 17.53 -19.76 -27.15
C LEU A 578 16.77 -21.06 -26.86
N PRO A 579 16.69 -21.99 -27.82
CA PRO A 579 15.99 -23.25 -27.63
C PRO A 579 16.66 -24.06 -26.53
N VAL A 580 15.86 -24.46 -25.55
CA VAL A 580 16.24 -25.41 -24.51
C VAL A 580 15.31 -26.62 -24.57
N THR A 581 15.85 -27.78 -24.19
CA THR A 581 15.12 -29.05 -24.18
C THR A 581 14.55 -29.29 -22.79
N LEU A 582 13.23 -29.48 -22.73
CA LEU A 582 12.50 -29.93 -21.55
C LEU A 582 12.16 -31.40 -21.74
N SER A 583 12.82 -32.26 -20.97
CA SER A 583 12.68 -33.71 -21.07
C SER A 583 11.86 -34.28 -19.93
N PHE A 584 11.14 -35.36 -20.21
CA PHE A 584 10.30 -36.07 -19.25
C PHE A 584 10.86 -37.47 -19.02
N ASN A 585 11.36 -37.72 -17.81
CA ASN A 585 11.95 -38.99 -17.43
C ASN A 585 10.89 -39.84 -16.71
N ALA A 586 10.64 -41.05 -17.22
CA ALA A 586 9.70 -41.99 -16.64
C ALA A 586 10.10 -42.48 -15.25
N ASN A 587 11.34 -42.23 -14.80
CA ASN A 587 11.84 -42.49 -13.44
C ASN A 587 11.48 -43.90 -12.93
N GLY A 588 11.94 -44.92 -13.66
CA GLY A 588 11.66 -46.33 -13.37
C GLY A 588 10.31 -46.84 -13.89
N GLY A 589 9.51 -46.01 -14.54
CA GLY A 589 8.36 -46.43 -15.37
C GLY A 589 8.74 -46.73 -16.83
N GLU A 590 7.75 -47.14 -17.61
CA GLU A 590 7.81 -47.44 -19.04
C GLU A 590 6.96 -46.45 -19.85
N GLY A 591 7.28 -46.29 -21.13
CA GLY A 591 6.63 -45.36 -22.06
C GLY A 591 7.55 -44.21 -22.51
N SER A 592 7.02 -43.29 -23.30
CA SER A 592 7.71 -42.10 -23.81
C SER A 592 6.77 -40.89 -23.81
N ILE A 593 7.28 -39.73 -23.42
CA ILE A 593 6.70 -38.42 -23.69
C ILE A 593 7.71 -37.68 -24.54
N ASP A 594 7.26 -37.04 -25.61
CA ASP A 594 8.13 -36.27 -26.48
C ASP A 594 8.72 -35.07 -25.73
N ASP A 595 10.01 -34.80 -25.97
CA ASP A 595 10.66 -33.62 -25.42
C ASP A 595 9.98 -32.35 -25.95
N VAL A 596 9.85 -31.35 -25.07
CA VAL A 596 9.32 -30.04 -25.45
C VAL A 596 10.50 -29.09 -25.64
N ILE A 597 10.57 -28.47 -26.82
CA ILE A 597 11.56 -27.42 -27.10
C ILE A 597 10.88 -26.06 -26.93
N LYS A 598 11.42 -25.22 -26.06
CA LYS A 598 10.97 -23.83 -25.84
C LYS A 598 12.15 -22.87 -25.72
N GLY A 599 11.88 -21.57 -25.81
CA GLY A 599 12.87 -20.55 -25.49
C GLY A 599 13.23 -20.57 -23.99
N ASP A 600 14.50 -20.34 -23.69
CA ASP A 600 15.03 -20.26 -22.33
C ASP A 600 14.30 -19.22 -21.44
N ARG A 601 14.31 -19.42 -20.12
CA ARG A 601 13.67 -18.57 -19.09
C ARG A 601 12.15 -18.44 -19.23
N GLY A 602 11.50 -19.56 -19.54
CA GLY A 602 10.06 -19.63 -19.82
C GLY A 602 9.24 -20.39 -18.79
N TYR A 603 7.99 -20.65 -19.15
CA TYR A 603 7.06 -21.50 -18.40
C TYR A 603 6.52 -22.64 -19.27
N ILE A 604 6.36 -23.81 -18.66
CA ILE A 604 5.73 -24.97 -19.27
C ILE A 604 4.56 -25.42 -18.41
N THR A 605 3.39 -25.59 -19.03
CA THR A 605 2.26 -26.29 -18.43
C THR A 605 2.55 -27.79 -18.44
N MET A 606 2.54 -28.43 -17.27
CA MET A 606 2.90 -29.84 -17.13
C MET A 606 1.98 -30.75 -17.93
N PRO A 607 2.53 -31.67 -18.74
CA PRO A 607 1.72 -32.58 -19.54
C PRO A 607 1.03 -33.63 -18.66
N THR A 608 -0.08 -34.16 -19.17
CA THR A 608 -0.66 -35.41 -18.66
C THR A 608 0.35 -36.54 -18.82
N CYS A 609 0.51 -37.36 -17.78
CA CYS A 609 1.46 -38.46 -17.77
C CYS A 609 0.93 -39.63 -18.59
N THR A 610 1.67 -39.99 -19.64
CA THR A 610 1.41 -41.18 -20.47
C THR A 610 2.28 -42.38 -20.07
N PHE A 611 3.24 -42.18 -19.16
CA PHE A 611 4.05 -43.27 -18.63
C PHE A 611 3.20 -44.25 -17.83
N THR A 612 3.67 -45.49 -17.75
CA THR A 612 3.10 -46.52 -16.89
C THR A 612 4.20 -47.18 -16.11
N ARG A 613 4.01 -47.41 -14.82
CA ARG A 613 4.91 -48.21 -14.00
C ARG A 613 4.12 -49.31 -13.33
N GLU A 614 4.41 -50.56 -13.70
CA GLU A 614 3.62 -51.70 -13.19
C GLU A 614 3.69 -51.76 -11.66
N GLY A 615 2.53 -51.81 -11.03
CA GLY A 615 2.43 -51.80 -9.58
C GLY A 615 2.76 -50.45 -8.95
N TYR A 616 2.63 -49.33 -9.66
CA TYR A 616 2.78 -47.97 -9.11
C TYR A 616 1.71 -47.01 -9.68
N THR A 617 1.43 -45.91 -8.95
CA THR A 617 0.53 -44.82 -9.36
C THR A 617 1.31 -43.51 -9.53
N PHE A 618 1.03 -42.77 -10.60
CA PHE A 618 1.65 -41.46 -10.88
C PHE A 618 1.12 -40.38 -9.93
N LEU A 619 2.01 -39.60 -9.33
CA LEU A 619 1.66 -38.55 -8.38
C LEU A 619 1.80 -37.12 -8.94
N GLY A 620 2.70 -36.93 -9.91
CA GLY A 620 3.06 -35.64 -10.47
C GLY A 620 4.51 -35.65 -10.99
N TRP A 621 4.96 -34.48 -11.45
CA TRP A 621 6.29 -34.25 -11.98
C TRP A 621 7.18 -33.58 -10.93
N GLN A 622 8.46 -33.95 -10.87
CA GLN A 622 9.40 -33.34 -9.94
C GLN A 622 10.73 -33.01 -10.64
N ARG A 623 11.43 -31.98 -10.17
CA ARG A 623 12.83 -31.73 -10.57
C ARG A 623 13.77 -32.26 -9.52
N GLU A 624 14.95 -32.69 -9.95
CA GLU A 624 16.00 -33.10 -9.03
C GLU A 624 16.34 -31.95 -8.05
N GLY A 625 16.31 -32.25 -6.75
CA GLY A 625 16.75 -31.33 -5.69
C GLY A 625 15.80 -30.20 -5.29
N ASN A 626 14.62 -30.01 -5.91
CA ASN A 626 13.71 -28.90 -5.55
C ASN A 626 12.62 -29.27 -4.53
N GLY A 627 12.31 -30.55 -4.34
CA GLY A 627 11.30 -31.04 -3.38
C GLY A 627 9.84 -30.69 -3.71
N HIS A 628 9.57 -29.92 -4.76
CA HIS A 628 8.23 -29.51 -5.23
C HIS A 628 7.68 -30.50 -6.27
N ILE A 629 6.39 -30.82 -6.17
CA ILE A 629 5.70 -31.73 -7.08
C ILE A 629 4.75 -30.90 -7.95
N TYR A 630 5.10 -30.74 -9.22
CA TYR A 630 4.25 -30.08 -10.22
C TYR A 630 3.17 -31.04 -10.72
N LEU A 631 1.91 -30.62 -10.62
CA LEU A 631 0.76 -31.42 -11.06
C LEU A 631 0.51 -31.28 -12.56
N GLU A 632 -0.25 -32.21 -13.14
CA GLU A 632 -0.70 -32.09 -14.54
C GLU A 632 -1.51 -30.79 -14.71
N GLY A 633 -1.19 -30.00 -15.75
CA GLY A 633 -1.81 -28.70 -15.98
C GLY A 633 -1.23 -27.53 -15.17
N GLU A 634 -0.30 -27.78 -14.23
CA GLU A 634 0.39 -26.72 -13.48
C GLU A 634 1.52 -26.09 -14.31
N ASP A 635 1.72 -24.78 -14.17
CA ASP A 635 2.83 -24.08 -14.81
C ASP A 635 4.13 -24.21 -13.99
N ALA A 636 5.22 -24.66 -14.63
CA ALA A 636 6.56 -24.71 -14.04
C ALA A 636 7.52 -23.75 -14.76
N TYR A 637 8.14 -22.83 -14.03
CA TYR A 637 9.19 -21.95 -14.53
C TYR A 637 10.49 -22.70 -14.80
N PHE A 638 11.11 -22.58 -15.96
CA PHE A 638 12.37 -23.27 -16.28
C PHE A 638 13.45 -22.29 -16.79
N SER A 639 14.70 -22.70 -16.61
CA SER A 639 15.87 -22.01 -17.19
C SER A 639 16.91 -23.06 -17.58
N GLY A 640 17.39 -23.03 -18.83
CA GLY A 640 18.24 -24.04 -19.41
C GLY A 640 17.50 -25.36 -19.68
N ASN A 641 18.26 -26.34 -20.17
CA ASN A 641 17.76 -27.71 -20.34
C ASN A 641 17.32 -28.26 -18.99
N THR A 642 16.09 -28.76 -18.92
CA THR A 642 15.47 -29.21 -17.66
C THR A 642 14.88 -30.59 -17.85
N THR A 643 15.12 -31.50 -16.91
CA THR A 643 14.46 -32.81 -16.88
C THR A 643 13.46 -32.86 -15.73
N PHE A 644 12.22 -33.22 -16.04
CA PHE A 644 11.18 -33.52 -15.06
C PHE A 644 11.05 -35.04 -14.91
N TYR A 645 11.06 -35.51 -13.67
CA TYR A 645 10.98 -36.92 -13.33
C TYR A 645 9.57 -37.25 -12.88
N ALA A 646 9.00 -38.31 -13.43
CA ALA A 646 7.73 -38.83 -12.96
C ALA A 646 7.87 -39.33 -11.51
N LEU A 647 7.02 -38.86 -10.63
CA LEU A 647 6.96 -39.35 -9.26
C LEU A 647 5.93 -40.48 -9.17
N TRP A 648 6.37 -41.61 -8.64
CA TRP A 648 5.59 -42.84 -8.55
C TRP A 648 5.44 -43.29 -7.11
N MET A 649 4.26 -43.78 -6.77
CA MET A 649 4.01 -44.45 -5.51
C MET A 649 3.71 -45.94 -5.71
N PRO A 650 4.40 -46.86 -5.01
CA PRO A 650 4.08 -48.28 -5.08
C PRO A 650 2.60 -48.54 -4.81
N THR A 651 2.02 -49.37 -5.66
CA THR A 651 0.67 -49.94 -5.59
C THR A 651 0.75 -51.44 -5.21
N ASN A 652 1.92 -51.96 -4.80
CA ASN A 652 2.30 -53.37 -5.02
C ASN A 652 1.23 -54.44 -4.70
N GLY A 653 1.16 -55.41 -5.62
CA GLY A 653 0.95 -56.82 -5.31
C GLY A 653 2.17 -57.63 -5.79
N VAL A 654 2.43 -58.78 -5.16
CA VAL A 654 3.25 -59.86 -5.76
C VAL A 654 2.36 -61.10 -5.82
N GLY A 655 2.38 -61.77 -6.97
CA GLY A 655 1.52 -62.91 -7.26
C GLY A 655 1.91 -64.18 -6.50
N ASP A 656 0.88 -64.90 -6.08
CA ASP A 656 0.80 -66.34 -6.31
C ASP A 656 -0.67 -66.69 -6.57
N VAL A 657 -0.91 -67.50 -7.59
CA VAL A 657 -2.18 -68.19 -7.77
C VAL A 657 -2.31 -69.18 -6.62
N ILE A 658 -3.04 -68.84 -5.55
CA ILE A 658 -3.54 -69.85 -4.61
C ILE A 658 -4.80 -70.47 -5.25
N THR A 659 -4.61 -71.26 -6.29
CA THR A 659 -5.58 -72.30 -6.63
C THR A 659 -5.31 -73.48 -5.71
N ASN A 660 -6.15 -73.57 -4.68
CA ASN A 660 -6.48 -74.71 -3.81
C ASN A 660 -6.34 -74.40 -2.32
N SER A 661 -7.52 -74.19 -1.72
CA SER A 661 -7.93 -74.90 -0.50
C SER A 661 -7.16 -74.65 0.80
N SER A 662 -6.73 -73.41 1.05
CA SER A 662 -6.50 -72.98 2.44
C SER A 662 -7.19 -71.65 2.68
N ARG A 663 -8.22 -71.71 3.51
CA ARG A 663 -8.85 -70.59 4.20
C ARG A 663 -7.76 -69.61 4.65
N ILE A 664 -7.62 -68.46 3.98
CA ILE A 664 -6.87 -67.35 4.56
C ILE A 664 -7.79 -66.79 5.63
N GLU A 665 -7.57 -67.22 6.87
CA GLU A 665 -8.06 -66.47 8.01
C GLU A 665 -7.39 -65.10 7.92
N VAL A 666 -8.13 -64.09 7.45
CA VAL A 666 -7.80 -62.70 7.81
C VAL A 666 -7.71 -62.75 9.33
N PRO A 667 -6.56 -62.43 9.95
CA PRO A 667 -6.45 -62.48 11.40
C PRO A 667 -7.67 -61.75 11.95
N SER A 668 -8.34 -62.34 12.93
CA SER A 668 -9.14 -61.52 13.84
C SER A 668 -8.20 -60.41 14.26
N LEU A 669 -8.43 -59.20 13.73
CA LEU A 669 -7.75 -58.00 14.17
C LEU A 669 -8.32 -57.70 15.56
N ASP A 670 -7.96 -58.52 16.55
CA ASP A 670 -7.74 -58.02 17.88
C ASP A 670 -6.71 -56.93 17.68
N TYR A 671 -7.15 -55.67 17.71
CA TYR A 671 -6.35 -54.49 17.41
C TYR A 671 -5.69 -54.05 18.72
N PRO A 672 -4.51 -54.57 19.10
CA PRO A 672 -3.97 -54.31 20.43
C PRO A 672 -2.99 -53.17 20.27
N ARG A 673 -3.42 -51.92 20.51
CA ARG A 673 -2.61 -50.76 20.95
C ARG A 673 -1.21 -50.48 20.33
N ASP A 674 -0.80 -51.14 19.25
CA ASP A 674 0.61 -51.15 18.83
C ASP A 674 0.72 -50.69 17.37
N LEU A 675 0.46 -49.39 17.21
CA LEU A 675 0.88 -48.61 16.06
C LEU A 675 1.67 -47.42 16.59
N SER A 676 2.86 -47.68 17.15
CA SER A 676 3.83 -46.67 17.59
C SER A 676 3.23 -45.42 18.25
N ALA A 677 2.33 -45.60 19.21
CA ALA A 677 2.02 -44.54 20.15
C ALA A 677 3.18 -44.50 21.17
N PRO A 678 3.85 -43.37 21.42
CA PRO A 678 4.42 -43.14 22.74
C PRO A 678 3.31 -43.39 23.76
N ALA A 679 3.67 -44.07 24.84
CA ALA A 679 2.76 -44.71 25.76
C ALA A 679 1.87 -43.73 26.56
N ASP A 680 0.89 -43.06 25.95
CA ASP A 680 -0.08 -42.18 26.64
C ASP A 680 -1.48 -42.19 25.95
N ALA A 681 -1.84 -43.27 25.26
CA ALA A 681 -3.12 -43.39 24.55
C ALA A 681 -4.30 -43.65 25.49
N GLU A 682 -4.95 -42.61 26.05
CA GLU A 682 -6.25 -42.74 26.72
C GLU A 682 -7.29 -41.61 26.50
N SER A 683 -7.08 -40.62 25.62
CA SER A 683 -8.15 -39.62 25.32
C SER A 683 -8.41 -39.39 23.83
N ALA A 684 -9.67 -39.50 23.44
CA ALA A 684 -10.19 -39.02 22.16
C ALA A 684 -10.28 -37.49 22.18
N ASP A 685 -9.56 -36.82 21.30
CA ASP A 685 -9.57 -35.35 21.20
C ASP A 685 -10.59 -34.83 20.16
N ALA A 686 -11.15 -35.71 19.33
CA ALA A 686 -12.15 -35.33 18.32
C ALA A 686 -13.57 -35.52 18.85
N ILE A 687 -14.43 -34.53 18.57
CA ILE A 687 -15.85 -34.57 18.91
C ILE A 687 -16.66 -34.39 17.62
N ILE A 688 -17.52 -35.36 17.31
CA ILE A 688 -18.45 -35.27 16.18
C ILE A 688 -19.87 -35.33 16.75
N ASP A 689 -20.70 -34.33 16.41
CA ASP A 689 -22.08 -34.21 16.89
C ASP A 689 -22.21 -34.29 18.43
N GLY A 690 -21.21 -33.78 19.16
CA GLY A 690 -21.16 -33.80 20.64
C GLY A 690 -20.71 -35.13 21.25
N THR A 691 -20.30 -36.10 20.45
CA THR A 691 -19.81 -37.41 20.88
C THR A 691 -18.31 -37.53 20.66
N PRO A 692 -17.50 -37.90 21.68
CA PRO A 692 -16.08 -38.20 21.48
C PRO A 692 -15.89 -39.37 20.53
N VAL A 693 -14.95 -39.24 19.59
CA VAL A 693 -14.65 -40.28 18.60
C VAL A 693 -13.15 -40.50 18.46
N ASP A 694 -12.78 -41.75 18.23
CA ASP A 694 -11.44 -42.10 17.76
C ASP A 694 -11.42 -42.06 16.23
N LEU A 695 -10.39 -41.42 15.67
CA LEU A 695 -10.19 -41.35 14.22
C LEU A 695 -9.19 -42.40 13.74
N TYR A 696 -9.56 -43.06 12.65
CA TYR A 696 -8.72 -44.03 11.96
C TYR A 696 -8.67 -43.73 10.46
N THR A 697 -7.61 -44.19 9.79
CA THR A 697 -7.55 -44.19 8.33
C THR A 697 -7.71 -45.60 7.79
N LEU A 698 -8.48 -45.74 6.72
CA LEU A 698 -8.84 -47.03 6.17
C LEU A 698 -8.83 -47.00 4.64
N CYS A 699 -8.27 -48.04 4.03
CA CYS A 699 -8.46 -48.30 2.60
C CYS A 699 -8.54 -49.81 2.38
N LEU A 700 -9.74 -50.37 2.50
CA LEU A 700 -9.96 -51.81 2.39
C LEU A 700 -10.16 -52.24 0.93
N PRO A 701 -9.72 -53.47 0.57
CA PRO A 701 -9.93 -54.02 -0.76
C PRO A 701 -11.39 -54.49 -1.01
N TYR A 702 -12.25 -54.36 0.00
CA TYR A 702 -13.69 -54.60 -0.02
C TYR A 702 -14.42 -53.44 0.65
N ALA A 703 -15.73 -53.34 0.43
CA ALA A 703 -16.57 -52.34 1.09
C ALA A 703 -16.49 -52.49 2.61
N PRO A 704 -16.07 -51.45 3.36
CA PRO A 704 -16.08 -51.48 4.83
C PRO A 704 -17.48 -51.75 5.40
N ALA A 705 -17.54 -52.40 6.56
CA ALA A 705 -18.81 -52.70 7.22
C ALA A 705 -19.47 -51.42 7.77
N THR A 706 -20.76 -51.23 7.48
CA THR A 706 -21.56 -50.17 8.09
C THR A 706 -22.18 -50.65 9.41
N GLY A 707 -22.30 -49.76 10.40
CA GLY A 707 -22.80 -50.11 11.73
C GLY A 707 -23.13 -48.88 12.57
N ALA A 708 -23.94 -49.06 13.61
CA ALA A 708 -24.22 -47.99 14.57
C ALA A 708 -22.91 -47.58 15.26
N GLY A 709 -22.60 -46.27 15.25
CA GLY A 709 -21.38 -45.71 15.85
C GLY A 709 -20.14 -45.67 14.95
N ILE A 710 -20.27 -45.96 13.64
CA ILE A 710 -19.19 -45.83 12.65
C ILE A 710 -19.61 -44.85 11.56
N LYS A 711 -18.78 -43.83 11.31
CA LYS A 711 -18.97 -42.86 10.22
C LYS A 711 -17.75 -42.80 9.31
N TYR A 712 -17.98 -42.61 8.01
CA TYR A 712 -16.94 -42.57 6.98
C TYR A 712 -16.88 -41.18 6.34
N TYR A 713 -15.66 -40.66 6.20
CA TYR A 713 -15.40 -39.35 5.64
C TYR A 713 -14.40 -39.42 4.50
N THR A 714 -14.58 -38.55 3.51
CA THR A 714 -13.65 -38.36 2.40
C THR A 714 -13.05 -36.96 2.45
N LEU A 715 -11.82 -36.80 1.94
CA LEU A 715 -11.19 -35.49 1.86
C LEU A 715 -11.99 -34.61 0.88
N SER A 716 -12.56 -33.51 1.36
CA SER A 716 -13.48 -32.68 0.57
C SER A 716 -12.93 -31.28 0.30
N GLY A 717 -12.01 -30.80 1.13
CA GLY A 717 -11.51 -29.44 1.05
C GLY A 717 -10.25 -29.22 1.87
N SER A 718 -9.68 -28.03 1.75
CA SER A 718 -8.68 -27.52 2.68
C SER A 718 -8.85 -26.01 2.80
N THR A 719 -8.50 -25.46 3.96
CA THR A 719 -8.35 -24.02 4.18
C THR A 719 -6.90 -23.71 4.50
N ALA A 720 -6.57 -22.42 4.66
CA ALA A 720 -5.25 -21.98 5.13
C ALA A 720 -4.87 -22.51 6.53
N SER A 721 -5.78 -23.16 7.27
CA SER A 721 -5.51 -23.70 8.61
C SER A 721 -6.14 -25.07 8.92
N SER A 722 -6.84 -25.73 7.98
CA SER A 722 -7.50 -27.01 8.24
C SER A 722 -7.61 -27.91 7.00
N LEU A 723 -7.58 -29.23 7.20
CA LEU A 723 -8.07 -30.19 6.22
C LEU A 723 -9.55 -30.43 6.47
N GLN A 724 -10.36 -30.42 5.42
CA GLN A 724 -11.80 -30.64 5.52
C GLN A 724 -12.14 -32.04 5.02
N PHE A 725 -12.91 -32.75 5.83
CA PHE A 725 -13.43 -34.08 5.53
C PHE A 725 -14.94 -34.05 5.61
N GLU A 726 -15.61 -34.57 4.59
CA GLU A 726 -17.07 -34.62 4.52
C GLU A 726 -17.57 -36.07 4.68
N GLU A 727 -18.65 -36.23 5.45
CA GLU A 727 -19.30 -37.52 5.65
C GLU A 727 -19.91 -37.99 4.33
N ILE A 728 -19.67 -39.25 3.96
CA ILE A 728 -20.24 -39.79 2.72
C ILE A 728 -21.76 -40.02 2.88
N SER A 729 -22.53 -39.71 1.85
CA SER A 729 -24.00 -39.85 1.85
C SER A 729 -24.50 -41.26 1.48
N GLY A 730 -23.61 -42.23 1.31
CA GLY A 730 -23.92 -43.61 0.91
C GLY A 730 -22.93 -44.63 1.48
N ASP A 731 -23.10 -45.91 1.12
CA ASP A 731 -22.23 -46.97 1.63
C ASP A 731 -20.76 -46.79 1.16
N PRO A 732 -19.77 -47.02 2.05
CA PRO A 732 -18.36 -46.93 1.68
C PRO A 732 -18.01 -48.02 0.67
N VAL A 733 -17.21 -47.67 -0.33
CA VAL A 733 -16.86 -48.57 -1.43
C VAL A 733 -15.44 -49.10 -1.29
N ALA A 734 -15.18 -50.26 -1.89
CA ALA A 734 -13.85 -50.86 -1.91
C ALA A 734 -12.78 -49.95 -2.53
N ASN A 735 -11.52 -50.12 -2.12
CA ASN A 735 -10.33 -49.45 -2.64
C ASN A 735 -10.39 -47.91 -2.61
N THR A 736 -11.12 -47.35 -1.66
CA THR A 736 -11.25 -45.90 -1.46
C THR A 736 -10.74 -45.53 -0.07
N PRO A 737 -9.89 -44.48 0.05
CA PRO A 737 -9.37 -44.04 1.34
C PRO A 737 -10.44 -43.27 2.10
N TYR A 738 -10.65 -43.67 3.34
CA TYR A 738 -11.59 -43.03 4.27
C TYR A 738 -10.90 -42.66 5.58
N LEU A 739 -11.28 -41.50 6.10
CA LEU A 739 -11.15 -41.20 7.52
C LEU A 739 -12.39 -41.78 8.19
N VAL A 740 -12.21 -42.53 9.27
CA VAL A 740 -13.28 -43.28 9.94
C VAL A 740 -13.37 -42.79 11.37
N ALA A 741 -14.57 -42.37 11.79
CA ALA A 741 -14.85 -42.00 13.16
C ALA A 741 -15.64 -43.10 13.87
N VAL A 742 -15.22 -43.43 15.09
CA VAL A 742 -15.81 -44.49 15.91
C VAL A 742 -16.18 -43.92 17.28
N SER A 743 -17.47 -43.98 17.66
CA SER A 743 -17.99 -43.33 18.88
C SER A 743 -18.04 -44.23 20.12
N ASP A 744 -17.95 -45.55 19.94
CA ASP A 744 -18.14 -46.54 20.99
C ASP A 744 -16.94 -47.49 20.95
N ALA A 745 -16.29 -47.76 22.10
CA ALA A 745 -15.06 -48.56 22.22
C ALA A 745 -15.22 -50.07 21.90
N THR A 746 -16.12 -50.42 20.99
CA THR A 746 -16.22 -51.74 20.37
C THR A 746 -15.38 -51.78 19.10
N SER A 747 -14.49 -52.77 19.03
CA SER A 747 -13.66 -53.08 17.86
C SER A 747 -14.45 -52.95 16.54
N VAL A 748 -13.95 -52.15 15.60
CA VAL A 748 -14.41 -52.16 14.21
C VAL A 748 -13.94 -53.45 13.56
N GLY A 749 -14.71 -54.52 13.75
CA GLY A 749 -14.45 -55.83 13.18
C GLY A 749 -15.40 -56.11 12.01
N GLY A 750 -14.85 -56.54 10.89
CA GLY A 750 -15.59 -57.14 9.78
C GLY A 750 -14.98 -58.48 9.40
N SER A 751 -15.80 -59.52 9.24
CA SER A 751 -15.39 -60.77 8.61
C SER A 751 -16.02 -60.86 7.24
N VAL A 752 -15.24 -61.14 6.20
CA VAL A 752 -15.81 -61.48 4.89
C VAL A 752 -15.91 -63.00 4.81
N THR A 753 -17.13 -63.52 4.68
CA THR A 753 -17.41 -64.97 4.63
C THR A 753 -17.24 -65.55 3.22
N GLU A 754 -17.17 -64.70 2.20
CA GLU A 754 -16.98 -65.10 0.80
C GLU A 754 -15.54 -64.79 0.34
N PRO A 755 -14.95 -65.61 -0.55
CA PRO A 755 -13.69 -65.26 -1.21
C PRO A 755 -13.86 -63.92 -1.95
N VAL A 756 -13.19 -62.89 -1.46
CA VAL A 756 -13.16 -61.60 -2.15
C VAL A 756 -12.09 -61.67 -3.23
N GLU A 757 -12.45 -61.37 -4.48
CA GLU A 757 -11.43 -61.03 -5.48
C GLU A 757 -10.68 -59.78 -4.98
N LEU A 758 -9.40 -59.95 -4.63
CA LEU A 758 -8.53 -58.81 -4.37
C LEU A 758 -8.41 -58.00 -5.68
N TRP A 759 -9.16 -56.91 -5.80
CA TRP A 759 -8.95 -55.95 -6.86
C TRP A 759 -7.53 -55.40 -6.71
N LYS A 760 -6.71 -55.61 -7.75
CA LYS A 760 -5.24 -55.50 -7.72
C LYS A 760 -4.67 -54.08 -7.46
N ARG A 761 -5.45 -53.04 -7.15
CA ARG A 761 -4.98 -51.63 -7.10
C ARG A 761 -5.81 -50.74 -6.16
N CYS A 762 -5.17 -50.07 -5.17
CA CYS A 762 -5.66 -48.78 -4.66
C CYS A 762 -5.44 -47.74 -5.76
N LYS A 763 -6.47 -47.45 -6.55
CA LYS A 763 -6.41 -46.49 -7.67
C LYS A 763 -6.93 -45.10 -7.28
N ASN A 764 -7.64 -45.00 -6.17
CA ASN A 764 -8.35 -43.79 -5.78
C ASN A 764 -7.57 -43.13 -4.66
N PHE A 765 -6.90 -42.03 -4.97
CA PHE A 765 -6.64 -41.00 -3.97
C PHE A 765 -7.74 -39.95 -4.12
N VAL A 766 -8.03 -39.25 -3.04
CA VAL A 766 -8.96 -38.11 -3.06
C VAL A 766 -8.14 -36.85 -2.88
N ARG A 767 -8.31 -35.87 -3.78
CA ARG A 767 -7.57 -34.60 -3.74
C ARG A 767 -8.47 -33.47 -3.26
N ALA A 768 -7.89 -32.57 -2.50
CA ALA A 768 -8.48 -31.28 -2.17
C ALA A 768 -7.38 -30.22 -2.07
N GLY A 769 -7.31 -29.33 -3.06
CA GLY A 769 -6.25 -28.32 -3.16
C GLY A 769 -4.86 -28.95 -3.23
N ASP A 770 -3.95 -28.47 -2.37
CA ASP A 770 -2.54 -28.89 -2.28
C ASP A 770 -2.34 -30.22 -1.52
N TYR A 771 -3.42 -30.95 -1.23
CA TYR A 771 -3.39 -32.17 -0.44
C TYR A 771 -3.99 -33.35 -1.20
N ALA A 772 -3.37 -34.53 -1.00
CA ALA A 772 -3.90 -35.80 -1.49
C ALA A 772 -4.05 -36.79 -0.33
N PHE A 773 -5.23 -37.39 -0.20
CA PHE A 773 -5.51 -38.49 0.71
C PHE A 773 -5.41 -39.82 -0.03
N VAL A 774 -4.41 -40.61 0.32
CA VAL A 774 -3.94 -41.76 -0.47
C VAL A 774 -4.06 -43.02 0.36
N GLY A 775 -4.73 -44.04 -0.18
CA GLY A 775 -4.83 -45.36 0.43
C GLY A 775 -3.70 -46.31 0.03
N THR A 776 -3.33 -47.24 0.92
CA THR A 776 -2.37 -48.31 0.65
C THR A 776 -2.97 -49.68 0.94
N THR A 777 -2.70 -50.69 0.10
CA THR A 777 -3.06 -52.10 0.31
C THR A 777 -1.93 -52.93 0.95
N ILE A 778 -0.76 -52.33 1.17
CA ILE A 778 0.44 -52.97 1.71
C ILE A 778 1.15 -52.06 2.72
N GLY A 779 2.14 -52.60 3.42
CA GLY A 779 2.96 -51.79 4.32
C GLY A 779 3.87 -50.83 3.54
N VAL A 780 4.02 -49.59 3.99
CA VAL A 780 4.99 -48.60 3.48
C VAL A 780 6.06 -48.39 4.53
N THR A 781 7.34 -48.50 4.16
CA THR A 781 8.44 -48.27 5.12
C THR A 781 8.56 -46.79 5.48
N ASN A 782 9.01 -46.45 6.69
CA ASN A 782 9.24 -45.05 7.06
C ASN A 782 10.25 -44.35 6.14
N ALA A 783 11.26 -45.08 5.63
CA ALA A 783 12.25 -44.52 4.71
C ALA A 783 11.63 -44.08 3.38
N GLU A 784 10.77 -44.91 2.80
CA GLU A 784 10.00 -44.56 1.60
C GLU A 784 9.03 -43.42 1.89
N ALA A 785 8.31 -43.49 3.02
CA ALA A 785 7.33 -42.47 3.38
C ALA A 785 7.96 -41.09 3.65
N ALA A 786 9.11 -41.04 4.32
CA ALA A 786 9.85 -39.81 4.56
C ALA A 786 10.41 -39.21 3.26
N GLY A 787 10.89 -40.04 2.34
CA GLY A 787 11.35 -39.60 1.01
C GLY A 787 10.26 -38.96 0.15
N HIS A 788 8.99 -39.20 0.48
CA HIS A 788 7.82 -38.66 -0.24
C HIS A 788 7.04 -37.58 0.53
N GLY A 789 7.51 -37.15 1.71
CA GLY A 789 6.84 -36.11 2.51
C GLY A 789 5.44 -36.51 3.00
N ILE A 790 5.28 -37.77 3.41
CA ILE A 790 4.00 -38.34 3.86
C ILE A 790 3.66 -37.89 5.29
N TYR A 791 2.37 -37.64 5.53
CA TYR A 791 1.77 -37.37 6.85
C TYR A 791 0.81 -38.48 7.25
N ILE A 792 0.95 -38.99 8.47
CA ILE A 792 0.08 -40.04 9.03
C ILE A 792 -0.72 -39.50 10.21
N LEU A 793 -1.90 -40.08 10.43
CA LEU A 793 -2.71 -39.81 11.61
C LEU A 793 -2.08 -40.51 12.82
N GLN A 794 -1.75 -39.74 13.86
CA GLN A 794 -1.09 -40.22 15.08
C GLN A 794 -1.99 -39.98 16.31
N SER A 795 -1.51 -40.36 17.50
CA SER A 795 -2.20 -40.18 18.78
C SER A 795 -2.66 -38.72 18.99
N GLY A 796 -3.84 -38.56 19.59
CA GLY A 796 -4.50 -37.25 19.73
C GLY A 796 -5.20 -36.77 18.46
N ASN A 797 -5.48 -37.68 17.51
CA ASN A 797 -6.14 -37.37 16.23
C ASN A 797 -5.40 -36.28 15.40
N LYS A 798 -4.07 -36.18 15.56
CA LYS A 798 -3.22 -35.20 14.86
C LYS A 798 -2.51 -35.82 13.66
N TRP A 799 -2.45 -35.10 12.53
CA TRP A 799 -1.64 -35.46 11.38
C TRP A 799 -0.19 -35.02 11.60
N ARG A 800 0.77 -35.92 11.45
CA ARG A 800 2.20 -35.60 11.59
C ARG A 800 3.02 -36.20 10.47
N GLN A 801 4.07 -35.48 10.08
CA GLN A 801 5.02 -35.95 9.07
C GLN A 801 5.73 -37.21 9.57
N VAL A 802 5.98 -38.14 8.65
CA VAL A 802 6.73 -39.36 8.97
C VAL A 802 8.19 -39.02 9.29
N ASP A 803 8.62 -39.40 10.50
CA ASP A 803 9.99 -39.19 10.95
C ASP A 803 10.96 -40.17 10.27
N SER A 804 11.85 -39.62 9.46
CA SER A 804 12.93 -40.33 8.76
C SER A 804 13.95 -41.02 9.70
N SER A 805 14.02 -40.59 10.97
CA SER A 805 14.97 -41.14 11.95
C SER A 805 14.52 -42.48 12.53
N ASN A 806 13.23 -42.80 12.47
CA ASN A 806 12.67 -44.06 12.96
C ASN A 806 12.66 -45.14 11.87
N THR A 807 13.83 -45.73 11.65
CA THR A 807 14.06 -46.75 10.60
C THR A 807 13.32 -48.08 10.82
N THR A 808 12.71 -48.28 11.99
CA THR A 808 11.94 -49.48 12.34
C THR A 808 10.42 -49.32 12.23
N ALA A 809 9.93 -48.08 12.09
CA ALA A 809 8.51 -47.80 11.92
C ALA A 809 8.04 -48.00 10.47
N TYR A 810 6.76 -48.37 10.30
CA TYR A 810 6.14 -48.60 9.01
C TYR A 810 4.64 -48.29 9.06
N ILE A 811 4.08 -47.83 7.93
CA ILE A 811 2.64 -47.65 7.76
C ILE A 811 2.04 -49.01 7.38
N PRO A 812 1.07 -49.58 8.12
CA PRO A 812 0.52 -50.89 7.80
C PRO A 812 -0.31 -50.94 6.50
N PRO A 813 -0.52 -52.14 5.94
CA PRO A 813 -1.52 -52.38 4.91
C PRO A 813 -2.91 -51.85 5.27
N PHE A 814 -3.68 -51.49 4.25
CA PHE A 814 -5.08 -51.07 4.34
C PHE A 814 -5.31 -49.79 5.15
N ARG A 815 -4.32 -48.90 5.15
CA ARG A 815 -4.37 -47.55 5.74
C ARG A 815 -4.47 -46.48 4.67
N ALA A 816 -4.70 -45.25 5.09
CA ALA A 816 -4.53 -44.09 4.24
C ALA A 816 -3.70 -43.00 4.95
N PHE A 817 -3.07 -42.13 4.16
CA PHE A 817 -2.17 -41.06 4.61
C PHE A 817 -2.32 -39.82 3.72
N ILE A 818 -1.78 -38.70 4.16
CA ILE A 818 -1.82 -37.41 3.45
C ILE A 818 -0.47 -37.12 2.81
N ILE A 819 -0.49 -36.56 1.60
CA ILE A 819 0.66 -35.94 0.95
C ILE A 819 0.37 -34.45 0.78
N ALA A 820 1.31 -33.59 1.19
CA ALA A 820 1.31 -32.16 0.91
C ALA A 820 2.22 -31.86 -0.31
N VAL A 821 1.64 -31.23 -1.34
CA VAL A 821 2.27 -31.08 -2.66
C VAL A 821 3.15 -29.83 -2.78
N THR A 822 2.96 -28.84 -1.91
CA THR A 822 3.71 -27.56 -1.90
C THR A 822 4.53 -27.38 -0.63
N TYR A 823 5.58 -26.54 -0.66
CA TYR A 823 6.35 -26.21 0.55
C TYR A 823 5.48 -25.55 1.62
N SER A 824 4.57 -24.65 1.21
CA SER A 824 3.65 -23.94 2.09
C SER A 824 2.64 -24.86 2.77
N SER A 825 2.10 -25.85 2.06
CA SER A 825 1.21 -26.87 2.65
C SER A 825 1.93 -27.80 3.62
N ARG A 826 3.22 -28.08 3.38
CA ARG A 826 4.06 -28.82 4.34
C ARG A 826 4.29 -28.01 5.62
N THR A 827 4.71 -26.75 5.51
CA THR A 827 4.86 -25.88 6.70
C THR A 827 3.54 -25.68 7.44
N GLN A 828 2.41 -25.67 6.75
CA GLN A 828 1.09 -25.60 7.38
C GLN A 828 0.75 -26.86 8.19
N LEU A 829 1.10 -28.06 7.71
CA LEU A 829 0.93 -29.31 8.48
C LEU A 829 2.00 -29.50 9.56
N ASP A 830 3.21 -28.96 9.36
CA ASP A 830 4.36 -29.10 10.28
C ASP A 830 4.32 -28.09 11.44
N GLY A 831 3.65 -26.94 11.28
CA GLY A 831 3.63 -25.82 12.23
C GLY A 831 2.81 -26.01 13.51
N ASP A 832 2.41 -27.24 13.81
CA ASP A 832 1.27 -27.60 14.67
C ASP A 832 -0.02 -26.89 14.20
N PHE A 833 -1.00 -27.66 13.72
CA PHE A 833 -2.39 -27.21 13.76
C PHE A 833 -2.64 -26.73 15.19
N GLY A 834 -2.76 -25.41 15.35
CA GLY A 834 -2.49 -24.72 16.61
C GLY A 834 -3.05 -25.45 17.82
N GLU A 835 -2.24 -25.58 18.87
CA GLU A 835 -2.76 -25.79 20.21
C GLU A 835 -3.97 -24.84 20.39
N PRO A 836 -5.18 -25.36 20.70
CA PRO A 836 -6.29 -24.48 20.99
C PRO A 836 -5.95 -23.77 22.29
N THR A 837 -5.70 -22.47 22.24
CA THR A 837 -5.73 -21.59 23.41
C THR A 837 -7.18 -21.41 23.87
N GLY A 838 -7.79 -22.52 24.32
CA GLY A 838 -9.16 -22.60 24.80
C GLY A 838 -9.31 -23.68 25.86
N LEU A 839 -8.93 -23.34 27.10
CA LEU A 839 -9.38 -23.95 28.38
C LEU A 839 -9.71 -25.46 28.35
N GLN A 840 -8.73 -26.31 28.66
CA GLN A 840 -8.88 -27.78 28.56
C GLN A 840 -9.51 -28.50 29.77
N SER A 841 -9.66 -27.90 30.96
CA SER A 841 -10.60 -28.41 31.99
C SER A 841 -10.65 -27.51 33.22
N ILE A 842 -11.86 -27.27 33.74
CA ILE A 842 -12.09 -26.82 35.12
C ILE A 842 -12.87 -27.93 35.83
N GLN A 843 -12.41 -28.34 37.01
CA GLN A 843 -13.03 -29.40 37.79
C GLN A 843 -14.31 -28.87 38.48
N LEU A 844 -15.46 -29.15 37.89
CA LEU A 844 -16.74 -28.47 38.19
C LEU A 844 -17.60 -29.15 39.27
N ILE A 845 -17.23 -30.35 39.71
CA ILE A 845 -17.92 -31.08 40.77
C ILE A 845 -16.88 -31.73 41.68
N ASP A 846 -16.99 -31.52 42.99
CA ASP A 846 -16.20 -32.24 43.97
C ASP A 846 -16.61 -33.71 44.06
N ARG A 847 -15.71 -34.57 44.56
CA ARG A 847 -15.94 -36.03 44.65
C ARG A 847 -17.19 -36.41 45.48
N ASP A 848 -17.72 -35.49 46.27
CA ASP A 848 -18.93 -35.64 47.09
C ASP A 848 -20.23 -35.16 46.40
N GLY A 849 -20.15 -34.69 45.15
CA GLY A 849 -21.29 -34.22 44.37
C GLY A 849 -21.58 -32.72 44.52
N THR A 850 -20.74 -31.97 45.22
CA THR A 850 -20.92 -30.51 45.38
C THR A 850 -20.59 -29.79 44.07
N GLU A 851 -21.58 -29.08 43.49
CA GLU A 851 -21.40 -28.27 42.28
C GLU A 851 -20.62 -26.98 42.58
N ARG A 852 -19.60 -26.69 41.77
CA ARG A 852 -18.78 -25.47 41.87
C ARG A 852 -19.10 -24.49 40.75
N TRP A 853 -19.08 -23.20 41.06
CA TRP A 853 -19.38 -22.12 40.13
C TRP A 853 -18.11 -21.38 39.72
N TYR A 854 -18.07 -20.93 38.47
CA TYR A 854 -16.97 -20.16 37.92
C TYR A 854 -17.48 -18.96 37.13
N ASP A 855 -16.76 -17.84 37.23
CA ASP A 855 -16.98 -16.71 36.32
C ASP A 855 -16.44 -17.02 34.91
N LEU A 856 -16.73 -16.15 33.94
CA LEU A 856 -16.32 -16.34 32.54
C LEU A 856 -14.81 -16.25 32.31
N ASN A 857 -14.06 -15.84 33.33
CA ASN A 857 -12.61 -15.77 33.33
C ASN A 857 -11.97 -17.02 34.00
N GLY A 858 -12.80 -17.96 34.48
CA GLY A 858 -12.34 -19.22 35.08
C GLY A 858 -12.02 -19.14 36.57
N HIS A 859 -12.37 -18.05 37.27
CA HIS A 859 -12.20 -17.97 38.72
C HIS A 859 -13.31 -18.70 39.47
N ARG A 860 -12.93 -19.49 40.50
CA ARG A 860 -13.90 -20.21 41.35
C ARG A 860 -14.65 -19.24 42.25
N ILE A 861 -15.97 -19.33 42.25
CA ILE A 861 -16.88 -18.60 43.13
C ILE A 861 -17.78 -19.59 43.89
N ASP A 862 -18.15 -19.26 45.12
CA ASP A 862 -18.92 -20.19 45.96
C ASP A 862 -20.40 -20.23 45.57
N THR A 863 -20.97 -19.10 45.13
CA THR A 863 -22.33 -19.01 44.57
C THR A 863 -22.48 -17.68 43.83
N PRO A 864 -23.19 -17.61 42.69
CA PRO A 864 -23.36 -16.35 41.97
C PRO A 864 -24.14 -15.32 42.77
N MET A 865 -23.56 -14.13 43.00
CA MET A 865 -24.16 -13.06 43.81
C MET A 865 -24.91 -12.01 42.97
N SER A 866 -24.86 -12.10 41.64
CA SER A 866 -25.48 -11.16 40.71
C SER A 866 -26.06 -11.88 39.49
N LYS A 867 -26.92 -11.18 38.75
CA LYS A 867 -27.47 -11.66 37.47
C LYS A 867 -26.36 -11.67 36.43
N GLY A 868 -26.24 -12.75 35.66
CA GLY A 868 -25.13 -12.91 34.72
C GLY A 868 -24.98 -14.33 34.19
N LEU A 869 -24.03 -14.51 33.28
CA LEU A 869 -23.67 -15.79 32.69
C LEU A 869 -22.49 -16.40 33.46
N TYR A 870 -22.68 -17.60 33.98
CA TYR A 870 -21.70 -18.34 34.79
C TYR A 870 -21.46 -19.72 34.19
N ILE A 871 -20.40 -20.39 34.65
CA ILE A 871 -20.15 -21.80 34.32
C ILE A 871 -20.42 -22.64 35.58
N ALA A 872 -21.38 -23.55 35.47
CA ALA A 872 -21.68 -24.55 36.49
C ALA A 872 -21.92 -25.90 35.83
N ASN A 873 -21.32 -26.96 36.39
CA ASN A 873 -21.45 -28.33 35.87
C ASN A 873 -21.17 -28.44 34.35
N GLY A 874 -20.11 -27.77 33.90
CA GLY A 874 -19.68 -27.80 32.49
C GLY A 874 -20.59 -27.07 31.51
N ARG A 875 -21.59 -26.34 32.01
CA ARG A 875 -22.56 -25.63 31.17
C ARG A 875 -22.60 -24.15 31.49
N LYS A 876 -22.88 -23.38 30.45
CA LYS A 876 -23.23 -21.97 30.53
C LYS A 876 -24.60 -21.85 31.20
N VAL A 877 -24.62 -21.32 32.42
CA VAL A 877 -25.84 -21.08 33.20
C VAL A 877 -26.06 -19.58 33.31
N VAL A 878 -27.19 -19.10 32.79
CA VAL A 878 -27.60 -17.70 32.92
C VAL A 878 -28.48 -17.57 34.15
N ILE A 879 -28.01 -16.81 35.14
CA ILE A 879 -28.83 -16.40 36.29
C ILE A 879 -29.49 -15.06 35.95
N LYS A 880 -30.82 -15.08 35.87
CA LYS A 880 -31.66 -13.97 35.39
C LYS A 880 -32.07 -12.98 36.46
#